data_AF-B7BGP1-F1
#
_entry.id   AF-B7BGP1-F1
#
_cell.length_a   1.000
_cell.length_b   1.000
_cell.length_c   1.000
_cell.angle_alpha   90.00
_cell.angle_beta   90.00
_cell.angle_gamma   90.00
#
_symmetry.space_group_name_H-M   'P 1'
#
loop_
_entity.id
_entity.type
_entity.pdbx_description
1 polymer ?
#
loop_
_entity_poly.entity_id
_entity_poly.type
_entity_poly.pdbx_seq_one_letter_code
_entity_poly.pdbx_strand_id
1 'polypeptide(L)'
;MKTLVIKQTLLTCLLFLSCTGLQAQERIVEQPAFDAWSSTTLEIDKIALSDTATVFYIDAYFRPKYWIQVVKETTLRADGKTYPIKAGDGITLSEKFWMPESGEASFRLIFPPLPKGTKTVDFIEGNEEGAFKIWNIHLDGSPANSSLAGKKNPAETPVLETPILNSGIATLKGKIADYKPVFGLDGTSWSYNTLTGGVDESHFKIQPDGTFTQEIPLLHASWIHLATGFINCRVYLKPGEMTSVEINFPEICRQQSKKQKDKPSLGEKYFFTGAFAALNNEVNNRPAAPTSLSPQSQEEYIKMMSDVASMNLDEFKDYWLKRYQEAKAKLDGQTGLSEAYRTLLLQDLKLSFVQQAMSPSMIEYAYRSVNKIPRDSVLVDYVKPIPTFDYYDFIPQYISNSPLELYSNSYAYLLDALRYTNFRGEKQATEEEKVPDNTADIAKVMGTDKGILFDMLAGRRLAASIKEFKPLDEKELQLAEQTVPEIRSALLDMNDKLKQTIEENKKKSGYTVNRVNIADIPAEELFNAITTPYRGKVVFVDFWATWCGPCKAAMRASEPVKKDFVGKDIVFLYLAGENSPKGTWEQMIPDIKGEHYRMTDAQWTYICNKFGVQGVPSYMIISKDGTPTHFQVGFMGPDKMKEMLMKELDK
;
A
#
# COMPACT_ATOMS: atom_id res chain seq x y z
N MET A 1 -67.31 -44.21 -52.91
CA MET A 1 -66.88 -45.08 -54.03
C MET A 1 -65.63 -44.45 -54.65
N LYS A 2 -64.47 -45.00 -54.33
CA LYS A 2 -63.62 -45.79 -55.24
C LYS A 2 -62.73 -44.94 -56.17
N THR A 3 -61.44 -44.92 -55.80
CA THR A 3 -60.28 -45.25 -56.65
C THR A 3 -59.83 -44.28 -57.75
N LEU A 4 -58.67 -43.61 -57.58
CA LEU A 4 -57.49 -43.59 -58.49
C LEU A 4 -56.38 -42.70 -57.85
N VAL A 5 -55.32 -43.26 -57.24
CA VAL A 5 -54.00 -43.60 -57.86
C VAL A 5 -53.14 -42.34 -58.06
N ILE A 6 -52.21 -42.02 -57.14
CA ILE A 6 -50.82 -42.52 -57.09
C ILE A 6 -50.07 -42.20 -58.39
N LYS A 7 -49.28 -41.12 -58.39
CA LYS A 7 -47.94 -40.95 -59.03
C LYS A 7 -47.59 -39.46 -59.15
N GLN A 8 -47.14 -38.85 -58.06
CA GLN A 8 -46.24 -37.67 -58.15
C GLN A 8 -45.51 -37.32 -56.83
N THR A 9 -45.55 -38.18 -55.82
CA THR A 9 -44.96 -37.91 -54.50
C THR A 9 -43.59 -38.59 -54.27
N LEU A 10 -42.81 -38.84 -55.33
CA LEU A 10 -41.51 -39.51 -55.20
C LEU A 10 -40.33 -38.76 -55.87
N LEU A 11 -40.50 -37.49 -56.23
CA LEU A 11 -39.41 -36.67 -56.80
C LEU A 11 -39.29 -35.28 -56.15
N THR A 12 -39.73 -35.15 -54.90
CA THR A 12 -39.58 -33.90 -54.12
C THR A 12 -39.00 -34.13 -52.72
N CYS A 13 -38.53 -35.35 -52.41
CA CYS A 13 -37.84 -35.68 -51.17
C CYS A 13 -36.33 -35.95 -51.34
N LEU A 14 -35.75 -35.62 -52.50
CA LEU A 14 -34.33 -35.89 -52.81
C LEU A 14 -33.50 -34.63 -53.10
N LEU A 15 -33.98 -33.45 -52.69
CA LEU A 15 -33.27 -32.17 -52.85
C LEU A 15 -33.11 -31.38 -51.53
N PHE A 16 -33.32 -32.01 -50.37
CA PHE A 16 -33.10 -31.42 -49.04
C PHE A 16 -32.04 -32.18 -48.20
N LEU A 17 -31.03 -32.76 -48.85
CA LEU A 17 -29.96 -33.50 -48.15
C LEU A 17 -28.54 -33.18 -48.65
N SER A 18 -28.34 -32.01 -49.27
CA SER A 18 -27.02 -31.52 -49.67
C SER A 18 -26.83 -30.04 -49.39
N CYS A 19 -27.08 -29.66 -48.13
CA CYS A 19 -26.45 -28.49 -47.52
C CYS A 19 -25.98 -28.90 -46.12
N THR A 20 -25.01 -29.82 -46.07
CA THR A 20 -24.05 -29.78 -44.98
C THR A 20 -23.33 -28.45 -45.13
N GLY A 21 -23.83 -27.41 -44.45
CA GLY A 21 -23.01 -26.24 -44.20
C GLY A 21 -21.71 -26.76 -43.62
N LEU A 22 -20.58 -26.41 -44.25
CA LEU A 22 -19.29 -26.51 -43.59
C LEU A 22 -19.43 -25.66 -42.32
N GLN A 23 -19.76 -26.31 -41.20
CA GLN A 23 -19.61 -25.70 -39.89
C GLN A 23 -18.10 -25.54 -39.76
N ALA A 24 -17.61 -24.30 -39.94
CA ALA A 24 -16.21 -24.00 -39.80
C ALA A 24 -15.74 -24.60 -38.46
N GLN A 25 -14.73 -25.45 -38.51
CA GLN A 25 -14.28 -26.22 -37.36
C GLN A 25 -13.67 -25.25 -36.35
N GLU A 26 -14.51 -24.76 -35.44
CA GLU A 26 -14.14 -23.83 -34.39
C GLU A 26 -13.31 -24.60 -33.36
N ARG A 27 -12.06 -24.18 -33.17
CA ARG A 27 -11.20 -24.72 -32.12
C ARG A 27 -11.41 -23.89 -30.86
N ILE A 28 -11.87 -24.54 -29.81
CA ILE A 28 -12.08 -23.91 -28.50
C ILE A 28 -10.91 -24.28 -27.59
N VAL A 29 -10.35 -23.27 -26.93
CA VAL A 29 -9.36 -23.41 -25.86
C VAL A 29 -10.03 -22.96 -24.57
N GLU A 30 -10.41 -23.93 -23.74
CA GLU A 30 -11.06 -23.69 -22.45
C GLU A 30 -10.02 -23.29 -21.40
N GLN A 31 -10.27 -22.18 -20.70
CA GLN A 31 -9.45 -21.65 -19.59
C GLN A 31 -7.94 -21.73 -19.87
N PRO A 32 -7.45 -21.09 -20.94
CA PRO A 32 -6.05 -21.19 -21.35
C PRO A 32 -5.12 -20.70 -20.25
N ALA A 33 -4.02 -21.42 -20.04
CA ALA A 33 -2.94 -20.96 -19.16
C ALA A 33 -2.24 -19.74 -19.76
N PHE A 34 -1.53 -18.98 -18.91
CA PHE A 34 -0.76 -17.81 -19.30
C PHE A 34 0.45 -17.63 -18.36
N ASP A 35 1.51 -16.99 -18.85
CA ASP A 35 2.76 -16.87 -18.09
C ASP A 35 2.75 -15.70 -17.10
N ALA A 36 2.07 -14.60 -17.46
CA ALA A 36 2.07 -13.37 -16.67
C ALA A 36 0.83 -12.52 -16.97
N TRP A 37 0.50 -11.62 -16.04
CA TRP A 37 -0.57 -10.63 -16.23
C TRP A 37 -0.34 -9.33 -15.45
N SER A 38 -1.08 -8.27 -15.78
CA SER A 38 -1.04 -6.96 -15.13
C SER A 38 -2.27 -6.66 -14.24
N SER A 39 -3.27 -7.54 -14.23
CA SER A 39 -4.51 -7.37 -13.48
C SER A 39 -5.20 -8.70 -13.19
N THR A 40 -5.82 -8.82 -12.02
CA THR A 40 -6.74 -9.92 -11.65
C THR A 40 -8.19 -9.64 -12.08
N THR A 41 -8.42 -8.53 -12.78
CA THR A 41 -9.77 -8.04 -13.13
C THR A 41 -10.40 -8.81 -14.27
N LEU A 42 -9.62 -9.19 -15.30
CA LEU A 42 -10.13 -9.91 -16.47
C LEU A 42 -9.57 -11.34 -16.49
N GLU A 43 -10.46 -12.32 -16.52
CA GLU A 43 -10.15 -13.74 -16.66
C GLU A 43 -10.64 -14.24 -18.01
N ILE A 44 -9.89 -15.14 -18.64
CA ILE A 44 -10.28 -15.76 -19.91
C ILE A 44 -10.99 -17.07 -19.59
N ASP A 45 -12.31 -17.11 -19.82
CA ASP A 45 -13.08 -18.33 -19.67
C ASP A 45 -12.76 -19.31 -20.80
N LYS A 46 -12.75 -18.83 -22.05
CA LYS A 46 -12.31 -19.59 -23.21
C LYS A 46 -11.95 -18.70 -24.41
N ILE A 47 -11.24 -19.27 -25.36
CA ILE A 47 -10.93 -18.65 -26.65
C ILE A 47 -11.44 -19.53 -27.78
N ALA A 48 -12.27 -18.97 -28.65
CA ALA A 48 -12.69 -19.61 -29.88
C ALA A 48 -11.87 -19.11 -31.07
N LEU A 49 -11.25 -20.05 -31.78
CA LEU A 49 -10.41 -19.81 -32.94
C LEU A 49 -11.11 -20.36 -34.19
N SER A 50 -11.33 -19.49 -35.17
CA SER A 50 -11.94 -19.86 -36.47
C SER A 50 -11.20 -19.18 -37.61
N ASP A 51 -11.55 -19.54 -38.85
CA ASP A 51 -10.99 -18.92 -40.05
C ASP A 51 -11.50 -17.47 -40.28
N THR A 52 -12.49 -17.01 -39.50
CA THR A 52 -13.11 -15.68 -39.67
C THR A 52 -12.86 -14.72 -38.50
N ALA A 53 -12.64 -15.24 -37.31
CA ALA A 53 -12.42 -14.45 -36.10
C ALA A 53 -11.70 -15.25 -35.01
N THR A 54 -11.11 -14.51 -34.08
CA THR A 54 -10.68 -15.00 -32.77
C THR A 54 -11.54 -14.32 -31.70
N VAL A 55 -12.23 -15.10 -30.87
CA VAL A 55 -13.19 -14.59 -29.89
C VAL A 55 -12.75 -15.00 -28.50
N PHE A 56 -12.51 -14.00 -27.64
CA PHE A 56 -12.21 -14.18 -26.23
C PHE A 56 -13.50 -14.05 -25.43
N TYR A 57 -13.81 -15.06 -24.63
CA TYR A 57 -14.89 -15.02 -23.65
C TYR A 57 -14.26 -14.62 -22.31
N ILE A 58 -14.66 -13.46 -21.80
CA ILE A 58 -14.05 -12.83 -20.64
C ILE A 58 -15.04 -12.86 -19.49
N ASP A 59 -14.55 -13.25 -18.31
CA ASP A 59 -15.19 -13.01 -17.03
C ASP A 59 -14.44 -11.90 -16.30
N ALA A 60 -15.14 -10.82 -15.99
CA ALA A 60 -14.60 -9.68 -15.27
C ALA A 60 -15.03 -9.71 -13.80
N TYR A 61 -14.07 -9.44 -12.91
CA TYR A 61 -14.26 -9.37 -11.46
C TYR A 61 -13.73 -8.03 -10.95
N PHE A 62 -14.62 -7.17 -10.46
CA PHE A 62 -14.21 -5.88 -9.92
C PHE A 62 -15.21 -5.37 -8.87
N ARG A 63 -14.87 -4.27 -8.18
CA ARG A 63 -15.69 -3.77 -7.08
C ARG A 63 -17.12 -3.46 -7.56
N PRO A 64 -18.18 -3.90 -6.85
CA PRO A 64 -19.56 -3.57 -7.21
C PRO A 64 -19.74 -2.05 -7.36
N LYS A 65 -20.47 -1.62 -8.40
CA LYS A 65 -20.73 -0.20 -8.73
C LYS A 65 -19.51 0.63 -9.11
N TYR A 66 -18.32 0.02 -9.23
CA TYR A 66 -17.19 0.65 -9.92
C TYR A 66 -17.26 0.30 -11.41
N TRP A 67 -16.43 0.93 -12.24
CA TRP A 67 -16.40 0.68 -13.67
C TRP A 67 -15.09 0.03 -14.11
N ILE A 68 -15.18 -0.74 -15.19
CA ILE A 68 -14.05 -1.16 -16.02
C ILE A 68 -14.22 -0.58 -17.42
N GLN A 69 -13.16 -0.62 -18.22
CA GLN A 69 -13.19 -0.17 -19.61
C GLN A 69 -12.23 -1.04 -20.43
N VAL A 70 -12.61 -1.38 -21.66
CA VAL A 70 -11.70 -1.97 -22.64
C VAL A 70 -11.57 -0.98 -23.78
N VAL A 71 -10.40 -0.37 -23.96
CA VAL A 71 -10.20 0.65 -24.99
C VAL A 71 -10.13 0.05 -26.40
N LYS A 72 -10.43 0.86 -27.41
CA LYS A 72 -10.41 0.44 -28.83
C LYS A 72 -9.00 0.16 -29.35
N GLU A 73 -7.98 0.63 -28.63
CA GLU A 73 -6.57 0.37 -28.86
C GLU A 73 -6.15 -1.05 -28.40
N THR A 74 -7.07 -1.83 -27.81
CA THR A 74 -6.81 -3.22 -27.42
C THR A 74 -6.35 -4.04 -28.62
N THR A 75 -5.27 -4.80 -28.44
CA THR A 75 -4.68 -5.65 -29.46
C THR A 75 -4.34 -7.04 -28.95
N LEU A 76 -4.35 -8.01 -29.85
CA LEU A 76 -3.61 -9.25 -29.67
C LEU A 76 -2.23 -9.12 -30.33
N ARG A 77 -1.20 -9.71 -29.72
CA ARG A 77 0.14 -9.82 -30.33
C ARG A 77 0.56 -11.29 -30.41
N ALA A 78 0.86 -11.74 -31.62
CA ALA A 78 1.32 -13.10 -31.87
C ALA A 78 2.24 -13.12 -33.09
N ASP A 79 3.33 -13.89 -33.03
CA ASP A 79 4.28 -14.10 -34.13
C ASP A 79 4.80 -12.79 -34.76
N GLY A 80 5.07 -11.78 -33.92
CA GLY A 80 5.56 -10.46 -34.34
C GLY A 80 4.51 -9.57 -35.03
N LYS A 81 3.25 -10.00 -35.08
CA LYS A 81 2.13 -9.25 -35.67
C LYS A 81 1.15 -8.78 -34.59
N THR A 82 0.46 -7.69 -34.90
CA THR A 82 -0.56 -7.09 -34.04
C THR A 82 -1.93 -7.21 -34.71
N TYR A 83 -2.93 -7.62 -33.94
CA TYR A 83 -4.31 -7.83 -34.39
C TYR A 83 -5.23 -6.93 -33.56
N PRO A 84 -5.73 -5.81 -34.10
CA PRO A 84 -6.56 -4.87 -33.35
C PRO A 84 -7.93 -5.47 -33.04
N ILE A 85 -8.50 -5.10 -31.90
CA ILE A 85 -9.88 -5.47 -31.56
C ILE A 85 -10.85 -4.92 -32.61
N LYS A 86 -11.87 -5.71 -32.95
CA LYS A 86 -12.94 -5.31 -33.89
C LYS A 86 -14.18 -4.83 -33.14
N ALA A 87 -14.57 -5.55 -32.10
CA ALA A 87 -15.79 -5.29 -31.36
C ALA A 87 -15.75 -5.94 -29.97
N GLY A 88 -16.53 -5.38 -29.05
CA GLY A 88 -16.99 -6.04 -27.83
C GLY A 88 -18.46 -6.44 -27.97
N ASP A 89 -18.86 -7.53 -27.33
CA ASP A 89 -20.25 -8.00 -27.28
C ASP A 89 -20.59 -8.29 -25.81
N GLY A 90 -21.53 -7.52 -25.27
CA GLY A 90 -21.74 -7.38 -23.82
C GLY A 90 -20.89 -6.27 -23.18
N ILE A 91 -20.00 -5.62 -23.93
CA ILE A 91 -19.26 -4.42 -23.53
C ILE A 91 -19.05 -3.48 -24.73
N THR A 92 -19.27 -2.18 -24.54
CA THR A 92 -18.97 -1.16 -25.54
C THR A 92 -17.53 -0.68 -25.39
N LEU A 93 -16.74 -0.74 -26.47
CA LEU A 93 -15.33 -0.36 -26.42
C LEU A 93 -15.15 1.14 -26.13
N SER A 94 -14.16 1.47 -25.31
CA SER A 94 -13.85 2.83 -24.86
C SER A 94 -14.99 3.54 -24.11
N GLU A 95 -15.99 2.81 -23.62
CA GLU A 95 -17.00 3.32 -22.70
C GLU A 95 -16.85 2.69 -21.31
N LYS A 96 -17.29 3.42 -20.28
CA LYS A 96 -17.30 2.90 -18.90
C LYS A 96 -18.36 1.81 -18.77
N PHE A 97 -17.94 0.60 -18.46
CA PHE A 97 -18.81 -0.51 -18.10
C PHE A 97 -18.93 -0.58 -16.58
N TRP A 98 -20.08 -0.19 -16.04
CA TRP A 98 -20.34 -0.21 -14.60
C TRP A 98 -20.66 -1.63 -14.12
N MET A 99 -19.92 -2.11 -13.13
CA MET A 99 -20.06 -3.45 -12.59
C MET A 99 -21.37 -3.61 -11.82
N PRO A 100 -22.06 -4.76 -11.99
CA PRO A 100 -23.27 -5.07 -11.24
C PRO A 100 -23.01 -5.23 -9.75
N GLU A 101 -24.08 -5.38 -8.96
CA GLU A 101 -24.01 -5.60 -7.50
C GLU A 101 -23.19 -6.84 -7.12
N SER A 102 -23.14 -7.85 -7.98
CA SER A 102 -22.28 -9.03 -7.78
C SER A 102 -20.78 -8.71 -7.88
N GLY A 103 -20.41 -7.63 -8.57
CA GLY A 103 -19.03 -7.37 -8.96
C GLY A 103 -18.52 -8.28 -10.09
N GLU A 104 -19.40 -9.03 -10.74
CA GLU A 104 -19.05 -10.02 -11.78
C GLU A 104 -19.84 -9.78 -13.06
N ALA A 105 -19.17 -9.79 -14.21
CA ALA A 105 -19.80 -9.65 -15.52
C ALA A 105 -19.07 -10.48 -16.58
N SER A 106 -19.79 -10.96 -17.60
CA SER A 106 -19.22 -11.72 -18.70
C SER A 106 -19.51 -11.04 -20.03
N PHE A 107 -18.52 -11.00 -20.92
CA PHE A 107 -18.64 -10.41 -22.25
C PHE A 107 -17.65 -11.07 -23.22
N ARG A 108 -17.73 -10.72 -24.50
CA ARG A 108 -16.86 -11.23 -25.55
C ARG A 108 -16.06 -10.11 -26.19
N LEU A 109 -14.80 -10.39 -26.52
CA LEU A 109 -13.93 -9.52 -27.29
C LEU A 109 -13.56 -10.21 -28.60
N ILE A 110 -13.81 -9.53 -29.72
CA ILE A 110 -13.74 -10.10 -31.06
C ILE A 110 -12.56 -9.49 -31.81
N PHE A 111 -11.68 -10.34 -32.32
CA PHE A 111 -10.46 -9.97 -33.05
C PHE A 111 -10.44 -10.59 -34.45
N PRO A 112 -9.57 -10.10 -35.38
CA PRO A 112 -9.24 -10.82 -36.60
C PRO A 112 -8.76 -12.25 -36.30
N PRO A 113 -8.91 -13.19 -37.25
CA PRO A 113 -8.44 -14.56 -37.06
C PRO A 113 -6.92 -14.58 -36.91
N LEU A 114 -6.43 -15.29 -35.89
CA LEU A 114 -5.02 -15.60 -35.75
C LEU A 114 -4.57 -16.64 -36.80
N PRO A 115 -3.30 -16.64 -37.23
CA PRO A 115 -2.76 -17.67 -38.11
C PRO A 115 -2.98 -19.09 -37.58
N LYS A 116 -3.23 -20.04 -38.48
CA LYS A 116 -3.31 -21.46 -38.12
C LYS A 116 -1.97 -21.90 -37.51
N GLY A 117 -2.04 -22.50 -36.32
CA GLY A 117 -0.86 -23.00 -35.60
C GLY A 117 -0.21 -22.01 -34.64
N THR A 118 -0.73 -20.78 -34.48
CA THR A 118 -0.30 -19.88 -33.40
C THR A 118 -0.43 -20.60 -32.05
N LYS A 119 0.68 -20.69 -31.31
CA LYS A 119 0.76 -21.41 -30.03
C LYS A 119 0.47 -20.51 -28.84
N THR A 120 0.97 -19.28 -28.88
CA THR A 120 0.78 -18.30 -27.83
C THR A 120 0.33 -16.95 -28.39
N VAL A 121 -0.38 -16.18 -27.57
CA VAL A 121 -0.81 -14.83 -27.91
C VAL A 121 -0.78 -13.94 -26.66
N ASP A 122 -0.36 -12.69 -26.82
CA ASP A 122 -0.52 -11.68 -25.77
C ASP A 122 -1.82 -10.93 -25.99
N PHE A 123 -2.54 -10.63 -24.90
CA PHE A 123 -3.63 -9.66 -24.86
C PHE A 123 -3.08 -8.36 -24.28
N ILE A 124 -3.18 -7.25 -25.01
CA ILE A 124 -2.65 -5.94 -24.61
C ILE A 124 -3.71 -4.87 -24.84
N GLU A 125 -4.32 -4.38 -23.76
CA GLU A 125 -5.36 -3.35 -23.80
C GLU A 125 -4.78 -1.94 -24.07
N GLY A 126 -3.65 -1.61 -23.44
CA GLY A 126 -2.97 -0.33 -23.59
C GLY A 126 -1.56 -0.35 -23.00
N ASN A 127 -0.84 0.77 -23.06
CA ASN A 127 0.48 0.91 -22.43
C ASN A 127 0.45 1.74 -21.13
N GLU A 128 -0.67 2.35 -20.81
CA GLU A 128 -0.90 3.14 -19.60
C GLU A 128 -0.92 2.29 -18.32
N GLU A 129 -0.73 2.97 -17.18
CA GLU A 129 -0.82 2.37 -15.86
C GLU A 129 -2.27 1.89 -15.62
N GLY A 130 -2.43 0.65 -15.14
CA GLY A 130 -3.74 0.02 -14.97
C GLY A 130 -4.30 -0.69 -16.21
N ALA A 131 -3.66 -0.55 -17.38
CA ALA A 131 -4.07 -1.27 -18.59
C ALA A 131 -4.02 -2.80 -18.42
N PHE A 132 -5.03 -3.49 -18.95
CA PHE A 132 -5.14 -4.94 -18.85
C PHE A 132 -4.20 -5.64 -19.84
N LYS A 133 -3.30 -6.48 -19.31
CA LYS A 133 -2.33 -7.23 -20.09
C LYS A 133 -2.27 -8.67 -19.57
N ILE A 134 -2.31 -9.62 -20.50
CA ILE A 134 -2.10 -11.04 -20.21
C ILE A 134 -1.11 -11.54 -21.26
N TRP A 135 0.04 -12.03 -20.82
CA TRP A 135 1.15 -12.40 -21.69
C TRP A 135 1.28 -13.91 -21.84
N ASN A 136 1.65 -14.34 -23.04
CA ASN A 136 1.82 -15.73 -23.46
C ASN A 136 0.60 -16.60 -23.11
N ILE A 137 -0.59 -16.24 -23.57
CA ILE A 137 -1.77 -17.10 -23.41
C ILE A 137 -1.60 -18.34 -24.29
N HIS A 138 -1.65 -19.54 -23.71
CA HIS A 138 -1.37 -20.80 -24.38
C HIS A 138 -2.59 -21.31 -25.15
N LEU A 139 -2.59 -21.12 -26.46
CA LEU A 139 -3.65 -21.58 -27.38
C LEU A 139 -3.53 -23.06 -27.74
N ASP A 140 -2.42 -23.70 -27.40
CA ASP A 140 -2.21 -25.13 -27.59
C ASP A 140 -2.67 -26.00 -26.41
N GLY A 141 -3.15 -25.38 -25.32
CA GLY A 141 -3.58 -26.07 -24.10
C GLY A 141 -2.43 -26.53 -23.21
N SER A 142 -1.18 -26.16 -23.53
CA SER A 142 -0.04 -26.40 -22.64
C SER A 142 -0.17 -25.57 -21.35
N PRO A 143 0.42 -26.03 -20.23
CA PRO A 143 0.49 -25.23 -19.01
C PRO A 143 1.39 -24.00 -19.21
N ALA A 144 1.27 -23.03 -18.30
CA ALA A 144 2.16 -21.89 -18.26
C ALA A 144 3.64 -22.32 -18.16
N ASN A 145 4.52 -21.59 -18.83
CA ASN A 145 5.93 -21.89 -18.87
C ASN A 145 6.65 -21.31 -17.64
N SER A 146 7.39 -22.15 -16.93
CA SER A 146 8.25 -21.72 -15.83
C SER A 146 9.53 -22.55 -15.80
N SER A 147 10.69 -21.89 -15.85
CA SER A 147 12.01 -22.51 -15.69
C SER A 147 12.23 -23.06 -14.28
N LEU A 148 11.36 -22.70 -13.33
CA LEU A 148 11.37 -23.19 -11.96
C LEU A 148 10.34 -24.31 -11.72
N ALA A 149 9.63 -24.74 -12.77
CA ALA A 149 8.65 -25.82 -12.67
C ALA A 149 9.26 -27.09 -12.06
N GLY A 150 8.66 -27.56 -10.96
CA GLY A 150 9.12 -28.76 -10.26
C GLY A 150 10.38 -28.60 -9.40
N LYS A 151 11.02 -27.41 -9.38
CA LYS A 151 12.07 -27.09 -8.41
C LYS A 151 11.47 -27.12 -7.01
N LYS A 152 12.23 -27.66 -6.05
CA LYS A 152 11.84 -27.73 -4.64
C LYS A 152 12.83 -26.95 -3.80
N ASN A 153 12.34 -26.24 -2.79
CA ASN A 153 13.23 -25.70 -1.76
C ASN A 153 13.88 -26.84 -0.96
N PRO A 154 15.09 -26.59 -0.44
CA PRO A 154 15.72 -27.48 0.54
C PRO A 154 14.76 -27.75 1.71
N ALA A 155 14.75 -29.00 2.19
CA ALA A 155 14.00 -29.38 3.38
C ALA A 155 14.78 -29.00 4.65
N GLU A 156 15.01 -27.70 4.83
CA GLU A 156 15.71 -27.14 5.99
C GLU A 156 14.71 -26.61 7.01
N THR A 157 14.96 -26.90 8.29
CA THR A 157 14.17 -26.36 9.40
C THR A 157 14.65 -24.94 9.71
N PRO A 158 13.78 -23.93 9.69
CA PRO A 158 14.16 -22.58 10.07
C PRO A 158 14.63 -22.50 11.51
N VAL A 159 15.74 -21.80 11.73
CA VAL A 159 16.27 -21.49 13.05
C VAL A 159 16.18 -19.98 13.25
N LEU A 160 15.59 -19.57 14.37
CA LEU A 160 15.52 -18.16 14.75
C LEU A 160 16.74 -17.82 15.60
N GLU A 161 17.57 -16.92 15.10
CA GLU A 161 18.67 -16.35 15.88
C GLU A 161 18.12 -15.28 16.83
N THR A 162 18.75 -15.10 17.99
CA THR A 162 18.43 -13.95 18.85
C THR A 162 18.93 -12.67 18.17
N PRO A 163 18.06 -11.69 17.86
CA PRO A 163 18.50 -10.44 17.27
C PRO A 163 19.50 -9.73 18.18
N ILE A 164 20.55 -9.21 17.56
CA ILE A 164 21.48 -8.29 18.20
C ILE A 164 21.36 -6.93 17.51
N LEU A 165 21.56 -5.87 18.29
CA LEU A 165 21.77 -4.55 17.72
C LEU A 165 23.15 -4.56 17.05
N ASN A 166 23.17 -4.32 15.75
CA ASN A 166 24.37 -4.21 14.94
C ASN A 166 24.00 -3.50 13.63
N SER A 167 24.27 -2.20 13.54
CA SER A 167 24.01 -1.42 12.34
C SER A 167 24.82 -1.94 11.15
N GLY A 168 24.16 -2.15 10.02
CA GLY A 168 24.81 -2.58 8.80
C GLY A 168 23.89 -2.58 7.60
N ILE A 169 24.46 -2.83 6.43
CA ILE A 169 23.71 -2.94 5.18
C ILE A 169 23.40 -4.42 4.95
N ALA A 170 22.12 -4.78 4.84
CA ALA A 170 21.69 -6.07 4.33
C ALA A 170 21.56 -6.01 2.81
N THR A 171 22.05 -7.03 2.09
CA THR A 171 21.93 -7.10 0.63
C THR A 171 20.83 -8.06 0.23
N LEU A 172 19.81 -7.57 -0.47
CA LEU A 172 18.80 -8.41 -1.11
C LEU A 172 19.05 -8.48 -2.61
N LYS A 173 19.31 -9.68 -3.14
CA LYS A 173 19.34 -9.95 -4.59
C LYS A 173 18.09 -10.71 -4.98
N GLY A 174 17.50 -10.37 -6.11
CA GLY A 174 16.37 -11.12 -6.63
C GLY A 174 16.46 -11.37 -8.12
N LYS A 175 15.78 -12.42 -8.56
CA LYS A 175 15.60 -12.78 -9.96
C LYS A 175 14.17 -13.25 -10.19
N ILE A 176 13.44 -12.56 -11.06
CA ILE A 176 12.15 -13.03 -11.56
C ILE A 176 12.44 -14.02 -12.70
N ALA A 177 12.07 -15.29 -12.50
CA ALA A 177 12.25 -16.32 -13.52
C ALA A 177 11.41 -16.01 -14.76
N ASP A 178 11.99 -16.26 -15.93
CA ASP A 178 11.37 -16.04 -17.25
C ASP A 178 10.84 -14.61 -17.48
N TYR A 179 11.38 -13.63 -16.74
CA TYR A 179 11.03 -12.23 -16.92
C TYR A 179 11.33 -11.77 -18.35
N LYS A 180 10.39 -11.01 -18.91
CA LYS A 180 10.55 -10.33 -20.19
C LYS A 180 10.40 -8.83 -19.95
N PRO A 181 11.26 -7.96 -20.54
CA PRO A 181 11.14 -6.51 -20.37
C PRO A 181 9.76 -5.93 -20.69
N VAL A 182 8.99 -6.59 -21.56
CA VAL A 182 7.63 -6.21 -21.93
C VAL A 182 6.64 -6.26 -20.75
N PHE A 183 6.94 -6.99 -19.68
CA PHE A 183 6.12 -7.01 -18.47
C PHE A 183 6.15 -5.67 -17.73
N GLY A 184 7.24 -4.89 -17.89
CA GLY A 184 7.35 -3.53 -17.35
C GLY A 184 7.22 -3.46 -15.83
N LEU A 185 7.74 -4.46 -15.11
CA LEU A 185 7.62 -4.51 -13.66
C LEU A 185 8.68 -3.60 -13.02
N ASP A 186 8.23 -2.75 -12.11
CA ASP A 186 9.06 -2.04 -11.13
C ASP A 186 8.78 -2.58 -9.73
N GLY A 187 9.69 -2.33 -8.80
CA GLY A 187 9.57 -2.80 -7.44
C GLY A 187 9.67 -1.70 -6.41
N THR A 188 9.02 -1.93 -5.27
CA THR A 188 9.14 -1.11 -4.07
C THR A 188 9.36 -2.01 -2.86
N SER A 189 10.22 -1.57 -1.94
CA SER A 189 10.37 -2.19 -0.64
C SER A 189 10.11 -1.20 0.49
N TRP A 190 9.66 -1.73 1.63
CA TRP A 190 9.44 -0.96 2.85
C TRP A 190 10.17 -1.62 4.01
N SER A 191 11.13 -0.92 4.61
CA SER A 191 11.81 -1.29 5.84
C SER A 191 11.33 -0.42 7.00
N TYR A 192 11.14 -1.03 8.16
CA TYR A 192 10.65 -0.34 9.35
C TYR A 192 11.83 -0.01 10.24
N ASN A 193 12.03 1.27 10.50
CA ASN A 193 13.11 1.75 11.34
C ASN A 193 12.62 1.80 12.79
N THR A 194 13.04 0.83 13.60
CA THR A 194 12.60 0.69 14.99
C THR A 194 13.03 1.86 15.88
N LEU A 195 14.10 2.60 15.54
CA LEU A 195 14.53 3.80 16.27
C LEU A 195 13.65 5.01 15.94
N THR A 196 13.40 5.31 14.66
CA THR A 196 12.59 6.48 14.28
C THR A 196 11.07 6.23 14.33
N GLY A 197 10.66 4.96 14.37
CA GLY A 197 9.29 4.56 14.09
C GLY A 197 8.84 4.87 12.65
N GLY A 198 9.79 5.16 11.76
CA GLY A 198 9.55 5.48 10.37
C GLY A 198 9.48 4.23 9.50
N VAL A 199 8.93 4.40 8.31
CA VAL A 199 9.01 3.41 7.23
C VAL A 199 9.84 4.01 6.12
N ASP A 200 10.96 3.40 5.84
CA ASP A 200 11.83 3.76 4.73
C ASP A 200 11.34 3.02 3.48
N GLU A 201 10.98 3.78 2.45
CA GLU A 201 10.49 3.28 1.17
C GLU A 201 11.60 3.36 0.13
N SER A 202 11.89 2.25 -0.56
CA SER A 202 12.92 2.19 -1.60
C SER A 202 12.32 1.64 -2.90
N HIS A 203 12.48 2.40 -3.99
CA HIS A 203 12.05 1.97 -5.32
C HIS A 203 13.24 1.40 -6.08
N PHE A 204 13.03 0.31 -6.82
CA PHE A 204 14.06 -0.35 -7.62
C PHE A 204 13.51 -0.81 -8.96
N LYS A 205 14.41 -0.91 -9.95
CA LYS A 205 14.10 -1.36 -11.30
C LYS A 205 14.47 -2.83 -11.46
N ILE A 206 13.64 -3.57 -12.19
CA ILE A 206 13.97 -4.92 -12.65
C ILE A 206 14.79 -4.79 -13.93
N GLN A 207 15.96 -5.41 -13.95
CA GLN A 207 16.85 -5.41 -15.12
C GLN A 207 16.26 -6.26 -16.25
N PRO A 208 16.71 -6.07 -17.51
CA PRO A 208 16.17 -6.81 -18.66
C PRO A 208 16.24 -8.35 -18.53
N ASP A 209 17.17 -8.86 -17.72
CA ASP A 209 17.34 -10.30 -17.41
C ASP A 209 16.52 -10.78 -16.19
N GLY A 210 15.67 -9.92 -15.64
CA GLY A 210 14.82 -10.21 -14.49
C GLY A 210 15.49 -9.99 -13.13
N THR A 211 16.73 -9.53 -13.07
CA THR A 211 17.47 -9.36 -11.81
C THR A 211 17.24 -8.00 -11.15
N PHE A 212 17.42 -7.94 -9.83
CA PHE A 212 17.49 -6.70 -9.05
C PHE A 212 18.38 -6.86 -7.82
N THR A 213 18.89 -5.74 -7.31
CA THR A 213 19.66 -5.68 -6.05
C THR A 213 19.17 -4.51 -5.21
N GLN A 214 19.08 -4.70 -3.90
CA GLN A 214 18.82 -3.65 -2.93
C GLN A 214 19.82 -3.73 -1.77
N GLU A 215 20.25 -2.56 -1.32
CA GLU A 215 21.08 -2.37 -0.13
C GLU A 215 20.23 -1.68 0.93
N ILE A 216 19.94 -2.40 2.02
CA ILE A 216 18.94 -1.98 3.01
C ILE A 216 19.66 -1.76 4.34
N PRO A 217 19.77 -0.51 4.82
CA PRO A 217 20.33 -0.22 6.14
C PRO A 217 19.41 -0.77 7.22
N LEU A 218 19.95 -1.60 8.12
CA LEU A 218 19.23 -2.20 9.23
C LEU A 218 20.05 -2.07 10.52
N LEU A 219 19.36 -1.79 11.64
CA LEU A 219 19.98 -1.80 12.97
C LEU A 219 20.07 -3.22 13.56
N HIS A 220 19.20 -4.12 13.15
CA HIS A 220 19.11 -5.49 13.63
C HIS A 220 18.44 -6.37 12.57
N ALA A 221 18.48 -7.69 12.76
CA ALA A 221 17.69 -8.60 11.94
C ALA A 221 16.20 -8.24 12.02
N SER A 222 15.54 -8.09 10.87
CA SER A 222 14.13 -7.70 10.75
C SER A 222 13.60 -8.12 9.38
N TRP A 223 12.33 -7.87 9.09
CA TRP A 223 11.78 -8.13 7.76
C TRP A 223 11.35 -6.86 7.04
N ILE A 224 11.54 -6.87 5.72
CA ILE A 224 11.01 -5.86 4.81
C ILE A 224 9.80 -6.40 4.05
N HIS A 225 8.91 -5.49 3.64
CA HIS A 225 7.91 -5.81 2.63
C HIS A 225 8.48 -5.56 1.24
N LEU A 226 8.36 -6.52 0.33
CA LEU A 226 8.77 -6.40 -1.06
C LEU A 226 7.53 -6.54 -1.95
N ALA A 227 7.28 -5.56 -2.82
CA ALA A 227 6.22 -5.62 -3.81
C ALA A 227 6.73 -5.27 -5.22
N THR A 228 6.33 -6.07 -6.22
CA THR A 228 6.57 -5.78 -7.64
C THR A 228 5.50 -6.46 -8.50
N GLY A 229 4.65 -5.66 -9.16
CA GLY A 229 3.43 -6.18 -9.79
C GLY A 229 2.58 -6.98 -8.79
N PHE A 230 2.36 -8.27 -9.09
CA PHE A 230 1.63 -9.21 -8.22
C PHE A 230 2.49 -9.98 -7.22
N ILE A 231 3.80 -9.76 -7.25
CA ILE A 231 4.71 -10.34 -6.28
C ILE A 231 4.57 -9.54 -4.99
N ASN A 232 4.28 -10.25 -3.91
CA ASN A 232 4.15 -9.69 -2.58
C ASN A 232 4.80 -10.64 -1.58
N CYS A 233 5.82 -10.15 -0.87
CA CYS A 233 6.71 -11.00 -0.09
C CYS A 233 7.20 -10.29 1.19
N ARG A 234 7.25 -11.05 2.30
CA ARG A 234 7.92 -10.66 3.55
C ARG A 234 9.31 -11.28 3.54
N VAL A 235 10.37 -10.47 3.54
CA VAL A 235 11.76 -10.95 3.50
C VAL A 235 12.48 -10.58 4.78
N TYR A 236 12.83 -11.59 5.59
CA TYR A 236 13.73 -11.46 6.73
C TYR A 236 15.17 -11.30 6.24
N LEU A 237 15.84 -10.28 6.76
CA LEU A 237 17.18 -9.84 6.39
C LEU A 237 18.03 -9.66 7.64
N LYS A 238 19.35 -9.74 7.46
CA LYS A 238 20.34 -9.55 8.54
C LYS A 238 21.38 -8.51 8.13
N PRO A 239 21.70 -7.52 8.99
CA PRO A 239 22.77 -6.56 8.72
C PRO A 239 24.09 -7.26 8.37
N GLY A 240 24.75 -6.84 7.29
CA GLY A 240 26.04 -7.38 6.86
C GLY A 240 25.97 -8.69 6.07
N GLU A 241 24.79 -9.29 5.90
CA GLU A 241 24.63 -10.54 5.16
C GLU A 241 23.81 -10.36 3.87
N MET A 242 23.91 -11.37 3.00
CA MET A 242 23.18 -11.43 1.73
C MET A 242 22.04 -12.44 1.82
N THR A 243 20.87 -12.03 1.33
CA THR A 243 19.73 -12.91 1.03
C THR A 243 19.45 -12.81 -0.45
N SER A 244 19.26 -13.96 -1.12
CA SER A 244 18.88 -14.01 -2.53
C SER A 244 17.51 -14.69 -2.69
N VAL A 245 16.74 -14.29 -3.71
CA VAL A 245 15.45 -14.91 -4.05
C VAL A 245 15.29 -15.12 -5.55
N GLU A 246 14.98 -16.35 -5.95
CA GLU A 246 14.41 -16.62 -7.28
C GLU A 246 12.87 -16.70 -7.17
N ILE A 247 12.17 -16.02 -8.07
CA ILE A 247 10.72 -15.83 -8.01
C ILE A 247 10.05 -16.53 -9.19
N ASN A 248 9.17 -17.48 -8.91
CA ASN A 248 8.34 -18.20 -9.88
C ASN A 248 7.07 -17.41 -10.19
N PHE A 249 7.22 -16.37 -11.01
CA PHE A 249 6.13 -15.45 -11.33
C PHE A 249 4.92 -16.12 -12.03
N PRO A 250 5.10 -17.10 -12.94
CA PRO A 250 3.99 -17.86 -13.49
C PRO A 250 3.17 -18.60 -12.42
N GLU A 251 3.79 -19.19 -11.39
CA GLU A 251 3.05 -19.82 -10.28
C GLU A 251 2.27 -18.80 -9.45
N ILE A 252 2.84 -17.61 -9.24
CA ILE A 252 2.15 -16.51 -8.53
C ILE A 252 0.90 -16.09 -9.31
N CYS A 253 1.03 -15.88 -10.62
CA CYS A 253 -0.10 -15.53 -11.49
C CYS A 253 -1.16 -16.64 -11.49
N ARG A 254 -0.73 -17.91 -11.61
CA ARG A 254 -1.61 -19.08 -11.57
C ARG A 254 -2.41 -19.16 -10.27
N GLN A 255 -1.77 -18.99 -9.11
CA GLN A 255 -2.44 -19.05 -7.79
C GLN A 255 -3.45 -17.92 -7.58
N GLN A 256 -3.21 -16.75 -8.17
CA GLN A 256 -4.11 -15.60 -8.06
C GLN A 256 -5.29 -15.67 -9.03
N SER A 257 -5.16 -16.40 -10.13
CA SER A 257 -6.24 -16.58 -11.09
C SER A 257 -7.37 -17.46 -10.58
N LYS A 258 -8.60 -16.98 -10.72
CA LYS A 258 -9.83 -17.71 -10.42
C LYS A 258 -10.02 -18.93 -11.35
N LYS A 259 -9.44 -18.89 -12.55
CA LYS A 259 -9.56 -19.95 -13.57
C LYS A 259 -8.36 -20.92 -13.58
N GLN A 260 -7.20 -20.49 -13.06
CA GLN A 260 -5.96 -21.30 -13.07
C GLN A 260 -5.56 -21.87 -11.71
N LYS A 261 -6.03 -21.33 -10.59
CA LYS A 261 -5.61 -21.75 -9.23
C LYS A 261 -5.83 -23.23 -8.91
N ASP A 262 -6.81 -23.87 -9.55
CA ASP A 262 -7.16 -25.27 -9.34
C ASP A 262 -6.46 -26.22 -10.33
N LYS A 263 -5.71 -25.67 -11.31
CA LYS A 263 -4.86 -26.45 -12.21
C LYS A 263 -3.59 -26.93 -11.47
N PRO A 264 -2.85 -27.94 -11.98
CA PRO A 264 -1.62 -28.40 -11.36
C PRO A 264 -0.63 -27.26 -11.07
N SER A 265 -0.04 -27.29 -9.88
CA SER A 265 0.95 -26.28 -9.45
C SER A 265 2.26 -26.41 -10.26
N LEU A 266 2.90 -25.27 -10.52
CA LEU A 266 4.23 -25.17 -11.10
C LEU A 266 5.34 -25.24 -10.02
N GLY A 267 5.02 -25.60 -8.78
CA GLY A 267 5.97 -25.70 -7.66
C GLY A 267 5.83 -24.55 -6.67
N GLU A 268 6.91 -24.26 -5.95
CA GLU A 268 6.93 -23.18 -4.96
C GLU A 268 7.06 -21.80 -5.65
N LYS A 269 6.52 -20.75 -5.00
CA LYS A 269 6.53 -19.38 -5.51
C LYS A 269 7.90 -18.72 -5.42
N TYR A 270 8.64 -19.04 -4.36
CA TYR A 270 9.88 -18.39 -3.99
C TYR A 270 10.96 -19.39 -3.62
N PHE A 271 12.21 -19.11 -3.99
CA PHE A 271 13.38 -19.90 -3.63
C PHE A 271 14.45 -18.99 -3.05
N PHE A 272 14.47 -18.91 -1.71
CA PHE A 272 15.43 -18.11 -0.96
C PHE A 272 16.72 -18.88 -0.68
N THR A 273 17.85 -18.17 -0.73
CA THR A 273 19.18 -18.63 -0.31
C THR A 273 19.90 -17.54 0.49
N GLY A 274 20.95 -17.91 1.23
CA GLY A 274 21.68 -16.99 2.10
C GLY A 274 21.02 -16.79 3.47
N ALA A 275 21.15 -15.61 4.06
CA ALA A 275 20.63 -15.31 5.39
C ALA A 275 19.12 -15.54 5.48
N PHE A 276 18.67 -16.24 6.54
CA PHE A 276 17.28 -16.61 6.81
C PHE A 276 16.56 -17.37 5.67
N ALA A 277 17.29 -18.05 4.79
CA ALA A 277 16.71 -18.74 3.63
C ALA A 277 15.56 -19.68 3.99
N ALA A 278 15.76 -20.60 4.94
CA ALA A 278 14.74 -21.54 5.38
C ALA A 278 13.48 -20.83 5.91
N LEU A 279 13.64 -19.79 6.75
CA LEU A 279 12.53 -19.02 7.30
C LEU A 279 11.76 -18.27 6.19
N ASN A 280 12.48 -17.61 5.30
CA ASN A 280 11.88 -16.90 4.17
C ASN A 280 11.12 -17.85 3.23
N ASN A 281 11.65 -19.04 2.98
CA ASN A 281 10.99 -20.07 2.19
C ASN A 281 9.69 -20.55 2.84
N GLU A 282 9.69 -20.79 4.15
CA GLU A 282 8.48 -21.19 4.87
C GLU A 282 7.42 -20.09 4.84
N VAL A 283 7.77 -18.88 5.29
CA VAL A 283 6.83 -17.75 5.46
C VAL A 283 6.13 -17.40 4.15
N ASN A 284 6.82 -17.48 3.01
CA ASN A 284 6.28 -17.03 1.73
C ASN A 284 5.63 -18.15 0.89
N ASN A 285 6.07 -19.40 1.03
CA ASN A 285 5.48 -20.54 0.30
C ASN A 285 4.40 -21.27 1.09
N ARG A 286 4.45 -21.23 2.42
CA ARG A 286 3.52 -21.91 3.33
C ARG A 286 3.06 -20.94 4.42
N PRO A 287 2.44 -19.81 4.04
CA PRO A 287 2.00 -18.82 5.03
C PRO A 287 1.01 -19.47 5.99
N ALA A 288 1.14 -19.13 7.28
CA ALA A 288 0.18 -19.54 8.29
C ALA A 288 -1.22 -19.01 7.95
N ALA A 289 -2.26 -19.73 8.35
CA ALA A 289 -3.62 -19.23 8.24
C ALA A 289 -3.75 -17.94 9.08
N PRO A 290 -4.48 -16.92 8.60
CA PRO A 290 -4.54 -15.61 9.26
C PRO A 290 -5.03 -15.69 10.72
N THR A 291 -4.27 -15.07 11.62
CA THR A 291 -4.63 -14.91 13.04
C THR A 291 -4.66 -13.42 13.40
N SER A 292 -5.68 -12.72 12.91
CA SER A 292 -5.86 -11.28 13.17
C SER A 292 -6.73 -11.05 14.40
N LEU A 293 -6.36 -10.06 15.22
CA LEU A 293 -7.23 -9.55 16.28
C LEU A 293 -8.22 -8.51 15.76
N SER A 294 -7.90 -7.82 14.67
CA SER A 294 -8.72 -6.75 14.10
C SER A 294 -9.91 -7.30 13.32
N PRO A 295 -11.04 -6.60 13.26
CA PRO A 295 -12.19 -7.01 12.45
C PRO A 295 -11.79 -7.19 10.97
N GLN A 296 -12.28 -8.26 10.35
CA GLN A 296 -11.96 -8.64 8.97
C GLN A 296 -13.04 -8.24 7.96
N SER A 297 -14.18 -7.74 8.44
CA SER A 297 -15.27 -7.23 7.61
C SER A 297 -15.87 -5.96 8.21
N GLN A 298 -16.61 -5.21 7.39
CA GLN A 298 -17.34 -4.03 7.86
C GLN A 298 -18.40 -4.41 8.92
N GLU A 299 -19.04 -5.58 8.78
CA GLU A 299 -20.01 -6.09 9.75
C GLU A 299 -19.34 -6.41 11.10
N GLU A 300 -18.18 -7.08 11.08
CA GLU A 300 -17.40 -7.33 12.30
C GLU A 300 -16.94 -6.02 12.96
N TYR A 301 -16.55 -5.03 12.16
CA TYR A 301 -16.16 -3.71 12.66
C TYR A 301 -17.35 -3.01 13.35
N ILE A 302 -18.52 -2.95 12.70
CA ILE A 302 -19.73 -2.35 13.27
C ILE A 302 -20.12 -3.08 14.57
N LYS A 303 -20.05 -4.41 14.58
CA LYS A 303 -20.33 -5.20 15.77
C LYS A 303 -19.34 -4.89 16.90
N MET A 304 -18.04 -4.86 16.62
CA MET A 304 -17.02 -4.51 17.60
C MET A 304 -17.28 -3.13 18.21
N MET A 305 -17.57 -2.13 17.37
CA MET A 305 -17.90 -0.78 17.83
C MET A 305 -19.14 -0.78 18.73
N SER A 306 -20.17 -1.56 18.38
CA SER A 306 -21.36 -1.72 19.23
C SER A 306 -21.05 -2.40 20.56
N ASP A 307 -20.24 -3.46 20.55
CA ASP A 307 -19.86 -4.20 21.77
C ASP A 307 -19.06 -3.30 22.73
N VAL A 308 -18.10 -2.55 22.19
CA VAL A 308 -17.14 -1.74 22.96
C VAL A 308 -17.76 -0.44 23.52
N ALA A 309 -18.79 0.10 22.89
CA ALA A 309 -19.36 1.41 23.21
C ALA A 309 -19.86 1.59 24.66
N SER A 310 -20.17 0.49 25.35
CA SER A 310 -20.67 0.49 26.73
C SER A 310 -19.72 -0.15 27.74
N MET A 311 -18.53 -0.59 27.33
CA MET A 311 -17.61 -1.31 28.19
C MET A 311 -16.92 -0.39 29.20
N ASN A 312 -16.70 -0.89 30.41
CA ASN A 312 -15.70 -0.34 31.31
C ASN A 312 -14.28 -0.82 30.92
N LEU A 313 -13.25 -0.39 31.67
CA LEU A 313 -11.86 -0.72 31.36
C LEU A 313 -11.58 -2.23 31.39
N ASP A 314 -12.03 -2.93 32.44
CA ASP A 314 -11.77 -4.37 32.57
C ASP A 314 -12.51 -5.17 31.50
N GLU A 315 -13.76 -4.82 31.21
CA GLU A 315 -14.52 -5.42 30.11
C GLU A 315 -13.84 -5.22 28.76
N PHE A 316 -13.25 -4.03 28.52
CA PHE A 316 -12.51 -3.74 27.30
C PHE A 316 -11.21 -4.55 27.19
N LYS A 317 -10.46 -4.67 28.29
CA LYS A 317 -9.26 -5.52 28.38
C LYS A 317 -9.61 -6.98 28.12
N ASP A 318 -10.65 -7.49 28.78
CA ASP A 318 -11.13 -8.87 28.65
C ASP A 318 -11.64 -9.17 27.24
N TYR A 319 -12.28 -8.20 26.58
CA TYR A 319 -12.70 -8.31 25.19
C TYR A 319 -11.51 -8.60 24.26
N TRP A 320 -10.43 -7.83 24.38
CA TRP A 320 -9.22 -8.05 23.57
C TRP A 320 -8.46 -9.32 23.98
N LEU A 321 -8.45 -9.65 25.27
CA LEU A 321 -7.81 -10.86 25.78
C LEU A 321 -8.50 -12.10 25.22
N LYS A 322 -9.83 -12.10 25.18
CA LYS A 322 -10.61 -13.19 24.56
C LYS A 322 -10.24 -13.36 23.08
N ARG A 323 -10.19 -12.27 22.31
CA ARG A 323 -9.79 -12.31 20.88
C ARG A 323 -8.38 -12.84 20.71
N TYR A 324 -7.45 -12.45 21.59
CA TYR A 324 -6.09 -13.00 21.62
C TYR A 324 -6.09 -14.50 21.90
N GLN A 325 -6.83 -14.97 22.91
CA GLN A 325 -6.92 -16.40 23.24
C GLN A 325 -7.51 -17.21 22.08
N GLU A 326 -8.55 -16.71 21.41
CA GLU A 326 -9.13 -17.34 20.23
C GLU A 326 -8.14 -17.39 19.05
N ALA A 327 -7.43 -16.30 18.78
CA ALA A 327 -6.42 -16.26 17.72
C ALA A 327 -5.22 -17.16 18.02
N LYS A 328 -4.78 -17.22 19.30
CA LYS A 328 -3.73 -18.13 19.75
C LYS A 328 -4.18 -19.58 19.63
N ALA A 329 -5.39 -19.93 20.04
CA ALA A 329 -5.91 -21.29 19.89
C ALA A 329 -5.96 -21.72 18.41
N LYS A 330 -6.33 -20.80 17.50
CA LYS A 330 -6.24 -21.03 16.05
C LYS A 330 -4.80 -21.29 15.61
N LEU A 331 -3.83 -20.49 16.08
CA LEU A 331 -2.41 -20.70 15.76
C LEU A 331 -1.89 -22.05 16.29
N ASP A 332 -2.21 -22.39 17.53
CA ASP A 332 -1.81 -23.64 18.18
C ASP A 332 -2.35 -24.86 17.41
N GLY A 333 -3.57 -24.76 16.86
CA GLY A 333 -4.20 -25.80 16.05
C GLY A 333 -3.65 -25.97 14.63
N GLN A 334 -2.89 -25.01 14.10
CA GLN A 334 -2.24 -25.18 12.79
C GLN A 334 -1.12 -26.21 12.89
N THR A 335 -0.93 -27.06 11.89
CA THR A 335 0.15 -28.06 11.84
C THR A 335 1.15 -27.74 10.72
N GLY A 336 2.37 -28.29 10.80
CA GLY A 336 3.39 -28.09 9.75
C GLY A 336 4.18 -26.79 9.81
N LEU A 337 3.88 -25.89 10.76
CA LEU A 337 4.67 -24.69 11.02
C LEU A 337 5.89 -25.01 11.89
N SER A 338 7.05 -24.49 11.51
CA SER A 338 8.28 -24.55 12.31
C SER A 338 8.15 -23.79 13.63
N GLU A 339 8.98 -24.14 14.61
CA GLU A 339 9.03 -23.43 15.88
C GLU A 339 9.43 -21.96 15.72
N ALA A 340 10.37 -21.66 14.80
CA ALA A 340 10.78 -20.30 14.50
C ALA A 340 9.60 -19.46 13.99
N TYR A 341 8.84 -19.97 13.01
CA TYR A 341 7.71 -19.22 12.47
C TYR A 341 6.57 -19.08 13.48
N ARG A 342 6.26 -20.13 14.26
CA ARG A 342 5.29 -20.06 15.36
C ARG A 342 5.66 -19.02 16.40
N THR A 343 6.94 -18.94 16.76
CA THR A 343 7.45 -17.97 17.74
C THR A 343 7.19 -16.54 17.27
N LEU A 344 7.49 -16.26 15.99
CA LEU A 344 7.24 -14.93 15.40
C LEU A 344 5.74 -14.58 15.33
N LEU A 345 4.89 -15.54 14.94
CA LEU A 345 3.43 -15.34 14.89
C LEU A 345 2.84 -15.09 16.28
N LEU A 346 3.28 -15.86 17.29
CA LEU A 346 2.85 -15.67 18.66
C LEU A 346 3.31 -14.32 19.22
N GLN A 347 4.52 -13.88 18.87
CA GLN A 347 5.03 -12.57 19.26
C GLN A 347 4.19 -11.44 18.64
N ASP A 348 3.90 -11.51 17.34
CA ASP A 348 3.03 -10.54 16.65
C ASP A 348 1.63 -10.49 17.29
N LEU A 349 1.08 -11.64 17.71
CA LEU A 349 -0.21 -11.72 18.44
C LEU A 349 -0.15 -11.05 19.81
N LYS A 350 0.90 -11.29 20.61
CA LYS A 350 1.08 -10.68 21.93
C LYS A 350 1.21 -9.16 21.82
N LEU A 351 2.04 -8.67 20.89
CA LEU A 351 2.21 -7.24 20.62
C LEU A 351 0.90 -6.59 20.19
N SER A 352 0.15 -7.24 19.29
CA SER A 352 -1.15 -6.76 18.84
C SER A 352 -2.18 -6.69 19.97
N PHE A 353 -2.22 -7.70 20.86
CA PHE A 353 -3.10 -7.69 22.01
C PHE A 353 -2.81 -6.50 22.93
N VAL A 354 -1.55 -6.31 23.30
CA VAL A 354 -1.14 -5.23 24.20
C VAL A 354 -1.47 -3.86 23.60
N GLN A 355 -1.16 -3.66 22.32
CA GLN A 355 -1.49 -2.41 21.63
C GLN A 355 -3.00 -2.09 21.66
N GLN A 356 -3.86 -3.08 21.43
CA GLN A 356 -5.31 -2.87 21.42
C GLN A 356 -5.86 -2.63 22.83
N ALA A 357 -5.44 -3.43 23.82
CA ALA A 357 -5.86 -3.28 25.21
C ALA A 357 -5.39 -1.96 25.83
N MET A 358 -4.23 -1.43 25.42
CA MET A 358 -3.73 -0.13 25.88
C MET A 358 -4.46 1.09 25.28
N SER A 359 -5.48 0.89 24.44
CA SER A 359 -6.18 1.98 23.73
C SER A 359 -7.62 2.20 24.21
N PRO A 360 -7.88 2.50 25.50
CA PRO A 360 -9.25 2.68 26.02
C PRO A 360 -9.96 3.93 25.48
N SER A 361 -9.26 4.82 24.78
CA SER A 361 -9.89 5.87 23.97
C SER A 361 -10.84 5.33 22.90
N MET A 362 -10.68 4.06 22.51
CA MET A 362 -11.60 3.34 21.63
C MET A 362 -13.00 3.22 22.24
N ILE A 363 -13.13 3.15 23.57
CA ILE A 363 -14.44 3.10 24.25
C ILE A 363 -15.23 4.38 23.96
N GLU A 364 -14.59 5.54 24.13
CA GLU A 364 -15.20 6.84 23.82
C GLU A 364 -15.51 6.97 22.32
N TYR A 365 -14.56 6.57 21.46
CA TYR A 365 -14.76 6.60 20.02
C TYR A 365 -15.93 5.72 19.56
N ALA A 366 -16.07 4.53 20.15
CA ALA A 366 -17.19 3.61 19.95
C ALA A 366 -18.51 4.21 20.44
N TYR A 367 -18.54 4.76 21.64
CA TYR A 367 -19.70 5.45 22.20
C TYR A 367 -20.19 6.58 21.29
N ARG A 368 -19.29 7.46 20.84
CA ARG A 368 -19.61 8.54 19.90
C ARG A 368 -20.16 7.99 18.58
N SER A 369 -19.52 6.97 18.03
CA SER A 369 -19.91 6.37 16.74
C SER A 369 -21.31 5.77 16.79
N VAL A 370 -21.63 4.99 17.82
CA VAL A 370 -22.94 4.35 18.00
C VAL A 370 -24.04 5.40 18.21
N ASN A 371 -23.75 6.47 18.94
CA ASN A 371 -24.70 7.55 19.22
C ASN A 371 -24.69 8.69 18.18
N LYS A 372 -23.89 8.57 17.10
CA LYS A 372 -23.73 9.57 16.05
C LYS A 372 -23.34 10.96 16.58
N ILE A 373 -22.51 11.00 17.62
CA ILE A 373 -22.03 12.24 18.24
C ILE A 373 -20.76 12.69 17.52
N PRO A 374 -20.69 13.94 17.00
CA PRO A 374 -19.48 14.45 16.37
C PRO A 374 -18.28 14.43 17.32
N ARG A 375 -17.08 14.28 16.76
CA ARG A 375 -15.82 14.20 17.53
C ARG A 375 -15.60 15.40 18.45
N ASP A 376 -15.94 16.60 17.96
CA ASP A 376 -15.65 17.87 18.65
C ASP A 376 -16.81 18.33 19.55
N SER A 377 -17.90 17.56 19.60
CA SER A 377 -19.01 17.85 20.50
C SER A 377 -18.70 17.45 21.94
N VAL A 378 -19.16 18.25 22.89
CA VAL A 378 -19.14 17.93 24.32
C VAL A 378 -20.00 16.69 24.55
N LEU A 379 -19.44 15.69 25.24
CA LEU A 379 -20.24 14.55 25.69
C LEU A 379 -20.96 14.94 26.98
N VAL A 380 -22.28 15.02 26.91
CA VAL A 380 -23.14 15.23 28.06
C VAL A 380 -23.38 13.87 28.71
N ASP A 381 -23.25 13.78 30.04
CA ASP A 381 -23.49 12.58 30.85
C ASP A 381 -22.60 11.35 30.55
N TYR A 382 -21.46 11.53 29.86
CA TYR A 382 -20.47 10.48 29.65
C TYR A 382 -19.29 10.62 30.62
N VAL A 383 -19.03 9.57 31.40
CA VAL A 383 -17.83 9.49 32.25
C VAL A 383 -16.75 8.75 31.48
N LYS A 384 -15.74 9.50 31.02
CA LYS A 384 -14.60 8.91 30.32
C LYS A 384 -13.83 7.96 31.23
N PRO A 385 -13.60 6.69 30.84
CA PRO A 385 -12.74 5.80 31.58
C PRO A 385 -11.29 6.32 31.56
N ILE A 386 -10.70 6.49 32.74
CA ILE A 386 -9.32 6.94 32.90
C ILE A 386 -8.53 5.78 33.53
N PRO A 387 -7.68 5.07 32.75
CA PRO A 387 -6.86 4.00 33.28
C PRO A 387 -5.76 4.55 34.20
N THR A 388 -5.40 3.76 35.21
CA THR A 388 -4.26 3.99 36.11
C THR A 388 -3.30 2.81 36.02
N PHE A 389 -2.21 2.83 36.79
CA PHE A 389 -1.20 1.75 36.79
C PHE A 389 -1.80 0.34 36.90
N ASP A 390 -2.80 0.15 37.76
CA ASP A 390 -3.42 -1.15 38.01
C ASP A 390 -4.05 -1.75 36.75
N TYR A 391 -4.55 -0.91 35.83
CA TYR A 391 -5.10 -1.35 34.57
C TYR A 391 -4.06 -2.02 33.66
N TYR A 392 -2.80 -1.58 33.74
CA TYR A 392 -1.72 -1.96 32.82
C TYR A 392 -0.87 -3.15 33.30
N ASP A 393 -1.28 -3.84 34.37
CA ASP A 393 -0.59 -5.00 34.96
C ASP A 393 -0.42 -6.19 33.99
N PHE A 394 -1.21 -6.22 32.92
CA PHE A 394 -1.12 -7.22 31.86
C PHE A 394 0.11 -7.05 30.97
N ILE A 395 0.64 -5.82 30.81
CA ILE A 395 1.74 -5.55 29.86
C ILE A 395 2.94 -6.50 30.07
N PRO A 396 3.53 -6.65 31.27
CA PRO A 396 4.68 -7.53 31.49
C PRO A 396 4.38 -9.02 31.28
N GLN A 397 3.11 -9.42 31.24
CA GLN A 397 2.70 -10.82 30.98
C GLN A 397 2.80 -11.18 29.49
N TYR A 398 2.72 -10.18 28.61
CA TYR A 398 2.68 -10.37 27.15
C TYR A 398 3.85 -9.71 26.43
N ILE A 399 4.48 -8.68 27.01
CA ILE A 399 5.71 -8.06 26.52
C ILE A 399 6.88 -8.61 27.31
N SER A 400 7.79 -9.29 26.62
CA SER A 400 8.86 -10.06 27.26
C SER A 400 10.16 -9.29 27.40
N ASN A 401 10.24 -8.05 26.90
CA ASN A 401 11.49 -7.26 26.88
C ASN A 401 12.64 -8.11 26.29
N SER A 402 12.32 -8.81 25.19
CA SER A 402 13.19 -9.80 24.56
C SER A 402 13.67 -9.28 23.21
N PRO A 403 14.94 -9.50 22.82
CA PRO A 403 15.41 -9.11 21.50
C PRO A 403 14.62 -9.75 20.34
N LEU A 404 13.91 -10.86 20.57
CA LEU A 404 13.02 -11.47 19.58
C LEU A 404 11.90 -10.52 19.11
N GLU A 405 11.52 -9.53 19.93
CA GLU A 405 10.51 -8.52 19.58
C GLU A 405 10.96 -7.63 18.41
N LEU A 406 12.27 -7.52 18.19
CA LEU A 406 12.87 -6.76 17.08
C LEU A 406 12.55 -7.36 15.70
N TYR A 407 12.14 -8.63 15.61
CA TYR A 407 11.64 -9.19 14.36
C TYR A 407 10.25 -8.67 13.96
N SER A 408 9.51 -8.06 14.89
CA SER A 408 8.16 -7.57 14.64
C SER A 408 8.18 -6.08 14.30
N ASN A 409 7.62 -5.72 13.14
CA ASN A 409 7.41 -4.32 12.80
C ASN A 409 6.32 -3.68 13.70
N SER A 410 5.48 -4.49 14.37
CA SER A 410 4.53 -4.03 15.39
C SER A 410 5.23 -3.49 16.64
N TYR A 411 6.48 -3.90 16.90
CA TYR A 411 7.25 -3.44 18.04
C TYR A 411 7.50 -1.92 18.01
N ALA A 412 7.76 -1.35 16.83
CA ALA A 412 7.90 0.09 16.67
C ALA A 412 6.61 0.84 17.07
N TYR A 413 5.42 0.31 16.76
CA TYR A 413 4.16 0.92 17.18
C TYR A 413 3.95 0.80 18.70
N LEU A 414 4.29 -0.37 19.29
CA LEU A 414 4.22 -0.57 20.74
C LEU A 414 5.09 0.44 21.49
N LEU A 415 6.33 0.65 21.04
CA LEU A 415 7.24 1.63 21.64
C LEU A 415 6.63 3.04 21.66
N ASP A 416 5.81 3.41 20.68
CA ASP A 416 5.15 4.73 20.67
C ASP A 416 3.96 4.71 21.62
N ALA A 417 3.14 3.67 21.56
CA ALA A 417 2.01 3.49 22.48
C ALA A 417 2.46 3.63 23.94
N LEU A 418 3.54 2.93 24.34
CA LEU A 418 4.11 3.03 25.69
C LEU A 418 4.55 4.46 26.04
N ARG A 419 5.25 5.15 25.12
CA ARG A 419 5.73 6.53 25.34
C ARG A 419 4.60 7.53 25.53
N TYR A 420 3.48 7.37 24.83
CA TYR A 420 2.34 8.28 24.92
C TYR A 420 1.30 7.88 25.98
N THR A 421 1.42 6.69 26.57
CA THR A 421 0.44 6.18 27.54
C THR A 421 0.51 6.97 28.84
N ASN A 422 -0.63 7.51 29.27
CA ASN A 422 -0.79 8.11 30.58
C ASN A 422 -1.08 7.04 31.63
N PHE A 423 -0.03 6.47 32.22
CA PHE A 423 -0.15 5.43 33.25
C PHE A 423 -0.73 5.94 34.57
N ARG A 424 -0.67 7.25 34.83
CA ARG A 424 -1.10 7.85 36.10
C ARG A 424 -2.58 8.19 36.13
N GLY A 425 -3.18 8.41 34.96
CA GLY A 425 -4.55 8.92 34.85
C GLY A 425 -4.68 10.41 35.20
N GLU A 426 -3.57 11.10 35.39
CA GLU A 426 -3.54 12.53 35.74
C GLU A 426 -3.76 13.36 34.48
N LYS A 427 -4.37 14.55 34.59
CA LYS A 427 -4.41 15.50 33.47
C LYS A 427 -2.97 15.89 33.14
N GLN A 428 -2.51 15.54 31.94
CA GLN A 428 -1.24 16.05 31.43
C GLN A 428 -1.32 17.58 31.38
N ALA A 429 -0.22 18.26 31.74
CA ALA A 429 -0.11 19.69 31.58
C ALA A 429 -0.39 20.04 30.10
N THR A 430 -0.95 21.22 29.87
CA THR A 430 -1.39 21.74 28.57
C THR A 430 -0.37 21.50 27.45
N GLU A 431 -0.87 21.43 26.21
CA GLU A 431 -0.24 21.05 24.91
C GLU A 431 1.15 21.65 24.56
N GLU A 432 1.77 22.45 25.44
CA GLU A 432 3.07 23.08 25.26
C GLU A 432 4.27 22.20 25.66
N GLU A 433 4.05 21.07 26.34
CA GLU A 433 5.13 20.15 26.69
C GLU A 433 5.33 19.04 25.64
N LYS A 434 6.58 18.99 25.13
CA LYS A 434 7.16 17.85 24.37
C LYS A 434 6.69 16.52 24.96
N VAL A 435 6.47 15.53 24.08
CA VAL A 435 6.15 14.13 24.43
C VAL A 435 6.71 13.74 25.81
N PRO A 436 5.85 13.49 26.82
CA PRO A 436 6.29 13.30 28.19
C PRO A 436 7.22 12.07 28.28
N ASP A 437 8.26 12.19 29.11
CA ASP A 437 9.19 11.09 29.37
C ASP A 437 8.58 10.10 30.35
N ASN A 438 7.81 9.14 29.82
CA ASN A 438 7.14 8.13 30.62
C ASN A 438 8.03 6.93 30.97
N THR A 439 9.34 7.01 30.76
CA THR A 439 10.28 5.90 31.01
C THR A 439 10.19 5.36 32.44
N ALA A 440 10.08 6.24 33.44
CA ALA A 440 9.95 5.83 34.85
C ALA A 440 8.63 5.09 35.12
N ASP A 441 7.54 5.51 34.48
CA ASP A 441 6.24 4.88 34.62
C ASP A 441 6.22 3.51 33.92
N ILE A 442 6.85 3.41 32.75
CA ILE A 442 7.05 2.13 32.04
C ILE A 442 7.90 1.18 32.90
N ALA A 443 8.98 1.67 33.53
CA ALA A 443 9.82 0.88 34.41
C ALA A 443 9.05 0.33 35.62
N LYS A 444 8.15 1.13 36.19
CA LYS A 444 7.26 0.69 37.27
C LYS A 444 6.32 -0.43 36.83
N VAL A 445 5.73 -0.33 35.63
CA VAL A 445 4.83 -1.38 35.09
C VAL A 445 5.61 -2.65 34.75
N MET A 446 6.78 -2.52 34.14
CA MET A 446 7.60 -3.66 33.72
C MET A 446 8.37 -4.31 34.87
N GLY A 447 8.51 -3.64 36.02
CA GLY A 447 9.29 -4.11 37.17
C GLY A 447 10.81 -4.07 36.94
N THR A 448 11.28 -3.40 35.89
CA THR A 448 12.68 -3.24 35.51
C THR A 448 12.82 -1.98 34.65
N ASP A 449 14.00 -1.37 34.63
CA ASP A 449 14.39 -0.25 33.77
C ASP A 449 15.51 -0.64 32.78
N LYS A 450 15.77 -1.95 32.64
CA LYS A 450 16.87 -2.50 31.83
C LYS A 450 16.39 -3.42 30.73
N GLY A 451 17.24 -3.64 29.73
CA GLY A 451 17.00 -4.57 28.64
C GLY A 451 16.56 -3.85 27.36
N ILE A 452 16.36 -4.65 26.31
CA ILE A 452 16.21 -4.13 24.94
C ILE A 452 15.05 -3.14 24.79
N LEU A 453 13.96 -3.30 25.54
CA LEU A 453 12.84 -2.36 25.56
C LEU A 453 13.29 -0.96 25.98
N PHE A 454 14.07 -0.87 27.05
CA PHE A 454 14.55 0.42 27.58
C PHE A 454 15.66 1.00 26.71
N ASP A 455 16.54 0.17 26.16
CA ASP A 455 17.54 0.59 25.18
C ASP A 455 16.85 1.24 23.97
N MET A 456 15.83 0.58 23.42
CA MET A 456 15.08 1.07 22.27
C MET A 456 14.22 2.31 22.60
N LEU A 457 13.61 2.39 23.78
CA LEU A 457 12.88 3.59 24.23
C LEU A 457 13.81 4.81 24.34
N ALA A 458 15.02 4.63 24.88
CA ALA A 458 16.02 5.69 24.97
C ALA A 458 16.47 6.16 23.58
N GLY A 459 16.80 5.21 22.69
CA GLY A 459 17.15 5.53 21.30
C GLY A 459 16.02 6.25 20.56
N ARG A 460 14.78 5.78 20.71
CA ARG A 460 13.60 6.35 20.06
C ARG A 460 13.31 7.78 20.48
N ARG A 461 13.53 8.11 21.76
CA ARG A 461 13.38 9.46 22.27
C ARG A 461 14.32 10.43 21.55
N LEU A 462 15.59 10.05 21.38
CA LEU A 462 16.59 10.88 20.71
C LEU A 462 16.35 10.95 19.21
N ALA A 463 15.92 9.84 18.58
CA ALA A 463 15.59 9.80 17.17
C ALA A 463 14.40 10.70 16.77
N ALA A 464 13.53 11.08 17.73
CA ALA A 464 12.40 11.97 17.48
C ALA A 464 12.86 13.35 16.95
N SER A 465 13.89 13.94 17.55
CA SER A 465 14.46 15.22 17.09
C SER A 465 14.98 15.12 15.64
N ILE A 466 15.69 14.03 15.34
CA ILE A 466 16.21 13.79 13.98
C ILE A 466 15.06 13.64 12.97
N LYS A 467 14.00 12.93 13.32
CA LYS A 467 12.80 12.76 12.49
C LYS A 467 12.09 14.09 12.19
N GLU A 468 12.19 15.05 13.09
CA GLU A 468 11.68 16.42 12.94
C GLU A 468 12.71 17.36 12.29
N PHE A 469 13.74 16.82 11.66
CA PHE A 469 14.85 17.56 11.05
C PHE A 469 15.58 18.53 12.00
N LYS A 470 15.58 18.22 13.30
CA LYS A 470 16.39 18.90 14.30
C LYS A 470 17.62 18.05 14.63
N PRO A 471 18.85 18.48 14.25
CA PRO A 471 20.06 17.83 14.73
C PRO A 471 20.10 17.78 16.25
N LEU A 472 20.67 16.70 16.80
CA LEU A 472 20.79 16.52 18.25
C LEU A 472 21.57 17.69 18.86
N ASP A 473 21.02 18.32 19.89
CA ASP A 473 21.71 19.34 20.68
C ASP A 473 22.71 18.71 21.68
N GLU A 474 23.50 19.54 22.38
CA GLU A 474 24.53 19.06 23.31
C GLU A 474 23.97 18.16 24.42
N LYS A 475 22.75 18.44 24.91
CA LYS A 475 22.11 17.61 25.95
C LYS A 475 21.68 16.28 25.36
N GLU A 476 21.09 16.29 24.17
CA GLU A 476 20.68 15.08 23.45
C GLU A 476 21.90 14.22 23.08
N LEU A 477 23.02 14.82 22.68
CA LEU A 477 24.28 14.12 22.44
C LEU A 477 24.83 13.49 23.73
N GLN A 478 24.81 14.21 24.85
CA GLN A 478 25.22 13.67 26.15
C GLN A 478 24.31 12.52 26.61
N LEU A 479 23.01 12.58 26.32
CA LEU A 479 22.08 11.48 26.57
C LEU A 479 22.35 10.29 25.65
N ALA A 480 22.73 10.52 24.39
CA ALA A 480 23.11 9.45 23.46
C ALA A 480 24.33 8.65 23.98
N GLU A 481 25.28 9.30 24.67
CA GLU A 481 26.41 8.63 25.33
C GLU A 481 26.01 7.64 26.43
N GLN A 482 24.79 7.76 26.97
CA GLN A 482 24.25 6.85 27.99
C GLN A 482 23.52 5.65 27.39
N THR A 483 23.28 5.65 26.07
CA THR A 483 22.67 4.51 25.36
C THR A 483 23.70 3.42 25.07
N VAL A 484 23.24 2.22 24.73
CA VAL A 484 24.14 1.15 24.27
C VAL A 484 24.91 1.57 23.02
N PRO A 485 26.18 1.13 22.84
CA PRO A 485 27.08 1.63 21.80
C PRO A 485 26.49 1.61 20.39
N GLU A 486 25.70 0.59 20.06
CA GLU A 486 25.10 0.39 18.74
C GLU A 486 23.98 1.39 18.46
N ILE A 487 23.16 1.72 19.47
CA ILE A 487 22.14 2.78 19.37
C ILE A 487 22.82 4.14 19.27
N ARG A 488 23.84 4.40 20.10
CA ARG A 488 24.62 5.64 20.03
C ARG A 488 25.20 5.84 18.63
N SER A 489 25.86 4.82 18.08
CA SER A 489 26.43 4.89 16.73
C SER A 489 25.36 5.17 15.68
N ALA A 490 24.23 4.46 15.73
CA ALA A 490 23.12 4.67 14.80
C ALA A 490 22.55 6.09 14.89
N LEU A 491 22.38 6.63 16.09
CA LEU A 491 21.91 8.00 16.32
C LEU A 491 22.89 9.04 15.77
N LEU A 492 24.19 8.86 15.98
CA LEU A 492 25.21 9.77 15.47
C LEU A 492 25.25 9.74 13.93
N ASP A 493 25.21 8.55 13.32
CA ASP A 493 25.16 8.40 11.86
C ASP A 493 23.91 9.07 11.27
N MET A 494 22.75 8.89 11.91
CA MET A 494 21.52 9.55 11.50
C MET A 494 21.59 11.08 11.66
N ASN A 495 22.18 11.56 12.76
CA ASN A 495 22.35 12.98 13.03
C ASN A 495 23.28 13.64 12.00
N ASP A 496 24.38 12.98 11.63
CA ASP A 496 25.32 13.51 10.65
C ASP A 496 24.74 13.47 9.23
N LYS A 497 24.01 12.41 8.86
CA LYS A 497 23.22 12.38 7.61
C LYS A 497 22.19 13.50 7.56
N LEU A 498 21.52 13.80 8.68
CA LEU A 498 20.59 14.92 8.76
C LEU A 498 21.29 16.26 8.55
N LYS A 499 22.43 16.50 9.22
CA LYS A 499 23.22 17.74 9.01
C LYS A 499 23.64 17.90 7.55
N GLN A 500 24.07 16.81 6.91
CA GLN A 500 24.40 16.82 5.48
C GLN A 500 23.17 17.16 4.63
N THR A 501 22.02 16.53 4.91
CA THR A 501 20.76 16.80 4.22
C THR A 501 20.35 18.27 4.35
N ILE A 502 20.48 18.85 5.55
CA ILE A 502 20.21 20.28 5.79
C ILE A 502 21.13 21.16 4.94
N GLU A 503 22.41 20.82 4.83
CA GLU A 503 23.36 21.58 4.02
C GLU A 503 23.10 21.43 2.50
N GLU A 504 22.67 20.26 2.05
CA GLU A 504 22.24 20.03 0.67
C GLU A 504 20.94 20.79 0.35
N ASN A 505 20.00 20.83 1.28
CA ASN A 505 18.75 21.57 1.15
C ASN A 505 18.97 23.08 0.94
N LYS A 506 19.99 23.66 1.59
CA LYS A 506 20.37 25.08 1.36
C LYS A 506 20.80 25.37 -0.08
N LYS A 507 21.26 24.35 -0.82
CA LYS A 507 21.70 24.49 -2.23
C LYS A 507 20.56 24.35 -3.22
N LYS A 508 19.40 23.83 -2.80
CA LYS A 508 18.24 23.64 -3.67
C LYS A 508 17.59 25.00 -3.97
N SER A 509 17.03 25.13 -5.16
CA SER A 509 16.33 26.33 -5.64
C SER A 509 14.97 25.96 -6.26
N GLY A 510 14.22 26.95 -6.75
CA GLY A 510 12.91 26.74 -7.38
C GLY A 510 11.75 26.64 -6.38
N TYR A 511 11.98 27.05 -5.13
CA TYR A 511 10.94 27.31 -4.15
C TYR A 511 11.07 28.75 -3.65
N THR A 512 9.94 29.38 -3.32
CA THR A 512 9.89 30.72 -2.73
C THR A 512 9.08 30.65 -1.45
N VAL A 513 9.58 31.26 -0.38
CA VAL A 513 8.90 31.33 0.92
C VAL A 513 8.42 32.75 1.15
N ASN A 514 7.15 32.90 1.55
CA ASN A 514 6.58 34.17 1.99
C ASN A 514 6.89 35.33 1.04
N ARG A 515 6.66 35.14 -0.27
CA ARG A 515 6.77 36.23 -1.27
C ARG A 515 5.97 37.46 -0.80
N VAL A 516 4.83 37.21 -0.17
CA VAL A 516 4.11 38.17 0.66
C VAL A 516 4.44 37.89 2.12
N ASN A 517 4.82 38.93 2.88
CA ASN A 517 4.95 38.77 4.34
C ASN A 517 3.56 38.64 4.95
N ILE A 518 3.26 37.48 5.53
CA ILE A 518 1.94 37.16 6.06
C ILE A 518 1.78 37.44 7.55
N ALA A 519 2.85 37.84 8.26
CA ALA A 519 2.84 37.94 9.72
C ALA A 519 1.77 38.91 10.25
N ASP A 520 1.56 40.02 9.55
CA ASP A 520 0.66 41.10 9.97
C ASP A 520 -0.63 41.17 9.13
N ILE A 521 -0.88 40.18 8.26
CA ILE A 521 -2.07 40.18 7.40
C ILE A 521 -3.25 39.54 8.15
N PRO A 522 -4.38 40.26 8.31
CA PRO A 522 -5.61 39.69 8.86
C PRO A 522 -6.03 38.42 8.13
N ALA A 523 -6.55 37.43 8.85
CA ALA A 523 -6.86 36.12 8.29
C ALA A 523 -7.87 36.20 7.12
N GLU A 524 -8.81 37.14 7.20
CA GLU A 524 -9.81 37.44 6.18
C GLU A 524 -9.23 37.96 4.85
N GLU A 525 -8.09 38.66 4.91
CA GLU A 525 -7.41 39.27 3.77
C GLU A 525 -6.30 38.38 3.21
N LEU A 526 -5.77 37.48 4.02
CA LEU A 526 -4.59 36.66 3.72
C LEU A 526 -4.68 35.95 2.37
N PHE A 527 -5.76 35.22 2.11
CA PHE A 527 -5.88 34.43 0.89
C PHE A 527 -5.85 35.31 -0.36
N ASN A 528 -6.48 36.49 -0.30
CA ASN A 528 -6.43 37.45 -1.40
C ASN A 528 -5.00 38.02 -1.54
N ALA A 529 -4.35 38.36 -0.44
CA ALA A 529 -2.99 38.91 -0.45
C ALA A 529 -1.98 37.95 -1.10
N ILE A 530 -2.03 36.65 -0.79
CA ILE A 530 -1.07 35.66 -1.31
C ILE A 530 -1.38 35.18 -2.74
N THR A 531 -2.60 35.41 -3.25
CA THR A 531 -3.02 34.97 -4.59
C THR A 531 -3.09 36.10 -5.62
N THR A 532 -3.34 37.34 -5.20
CA THR A 532 -3.40 38.52 -6.08
C THR A 532 -2.14 38.74 -6.92
N PRO A 533 -0.91 38.52 -6.41
CA PRO A 533 0.31 38.63 -7.22
C PRO A 533 0.35 37.71 -8.46
N TYR A 534 -0.54 36.71 -8.53
CA TYR A 534 -0.62 35.74 -9.61
C TYR A 534 -1.81 35.96 -10.55
N ARG A 535 -2.52 37.10 -10.45
CA ARG A 535 -3.52 37.49 -11.45
C ARG A 535 -2.91 37.45 -12.86
N GLY A 536 -3.64 36.89 -13.82
CA GLY A 536 -3.17 36.56 -15.16
C GLY A 536 -2.64 35.12 -15.30
N LYS A 537 -2.43 34.40 -14.19
CA LYS A 537 -1.98 33.00 -14.17
C LYS A 537 -3.00 32.09 -13.50
N VAL A 538 -2.98 30.82 -13.86
CA VAL A 538 -3.71 29.77 -13.14
C VAL A 538 -2.95 29.44 -11.85
N VAL A 539 -3.62 29.35 -10.71
CA VAL A 539 -2.98 28.99 -9.43
C VAL A 539 -3.51 27.64 -8.96
N PHE A 540 -2.62 26.67 -8.77
CA PHE A 540 -2.91 25.41 -8.11
C PHE A 540 -2.53 25.52 -6.64
N VAL A 541 -3.51 25.51 -5.75
CA VAL A 541 -3.31 25.60 -4.30
C VAL A 541 -3.35 24.20 -3.69
N ASP A 542 -2.32 23.86 -2.93
CA ASP A 542 -2.14 22.59 -2.21
C ASP A 542 -2.11 22.85 -0.70
N PHE A 543 -3.18 22.43 -0.01
CA PHE A 543 -3.26 22.47 1.44
C PHE A 543 -2.66 21.18 2.01
N TRP A 544 -1.55 21.30 2.74
CA TRP A 544 -0.75 20.16 3.18
C TRP A 544 -0.19 20.33 4.61
N ALA A 545 0.45 19.28 5.12
CA ALA A 545 1.17 19.31 6.39
C ALA A 545 2.40 18.39 6.36
N THR A 546 3.43 18.71 7.15
CA THR A 546 4.70 17.94 7.18
C THR A 546 4.52 16.49 7.63
N TRP A 547 3.55 16.25 8.52
CA TRP A 547 3.19 14.91 9.04
C TRP A 547 2.24 14.12 8.10
N CYS A 548 1.69 14.76 7.07
CA CYS A 548 0.68 14.14 6.20
C CYS A 548 1.33 13.17 5.19
N GLY A 549 1.28 11.87 5.48
CA GLY A 549 1.73 10.81 4.57
C GLY A 549 1.09 10.88 3.17
N PRO A 550 -0.26 10.94 3.06
CA PRO A 550 -0.95 11.06 1.76
C PRO A 550 -0.53 12.30 0.94
N CYS A 551 -0.27 13.43 1.60
CA CYS A 551 0.19 14.66 0.93
C CYS A 551 1.55 14.45 0.25
N LYS A 552 2.51 13.85 0.97
CA LYS A 552 3.84 13.53 0.42
C LYS A 552 3.76 12.55 -0.75
N ALA A 553 2.88 11.55 -0.66
CA ALA A 553 2.64 10.62 -1.75
C ALA A 553 2.05 11.32 -2.99
N ALA A 554 1.05 12.18 -2.79
CA ALA A 554 0.44 12.98 -3.85
C ALA A 554 1.44 13.90 -4.57
N MET A 555 2.32 14.57 -3.80
CA MET A 555 3.38 15.42 -4.36
C MET A 555 4.35 14.62 -5.22
N ARG A 556 4.82 13.46 -4.75
CA ARG A 556 5.68 12.54 -5.53
C ARG A 556 5.01 12.08 -6.82
N ALA A 557 3.75 11.67 -6.75
CA ALA A 557 2.96 11.21 -7.90
C ALA A 557 2.68 12.34 -8.92
N SER A 558 2.56 13.58 -8.46
CA SER A 558 2.27 14.74 -9.32
C SER A 558 3.52 15.34 -9.95
N GLU A 559 4.71 15.07 -9.42
CA GLU A 559 5.97 15.67 -9.88
C GLU A 559 6.27 15.45 -11.37
N PRO A 560 6.06 14.25 -11.97
CA PRO A 560 6.24 14.06 -13.41
C PRO A 560 5.32 14.96 -14.24
N VAL A 561 4.06 15.12 -13.82
CA VAL A 561 3.06 15.95 -14.50
C VAL A 561 3.38 17.43 -14.39
N LYS A 562 3.93 17.89 -13.25
CA LYS A 562 4.35 19.29 -13.08
C LYS A 562 5.39 19.74 -14.10
N LYS A 563 6.22 18.81 -14.60
CA LYS A 563 7.21 19.10 -15.66
C LYS A 563 6.56 19.56 -16.97
N ASP A 564 5.35 19.08 -17.27
CA ASP A 564 4.61 19.49 -18.49
C ASP A 564 4.10 20.94 -18.43
N PHE A 565 4.11 21.54 -17.23
CA PHE A 565 3.67 22.91 -16.99
C PHE A 565 4.83 23.90 -16.83
N VAL A 566 6.09 23.43 -16.93
CA VAL A 566 7.26 24.32 -16.90
C VAL A 566 7.18 25.31 -18.07
N GLY A 567 7.30 26.60 -17.74
CA GLY A 567 7.21 27.69 -18.72
C GLY A 567 5.78 28.11 -19.08
N LYS A 568 4.75 27.47 -18.52
CA LYS A 568 3.35 27.91 -18.68
C LYS A 568 2.94 28.89 -17.58
N ASP A 569 1.84 29.60 -17.81
CA ASP A 569 1.25 30.57 -16.85
C ASP A 569 0.49 29.86 -15.71
N ILE A 570 1.20 28.99 -14.99
CA ILE A 570 0.73 28.31 -13.78
C ILE A 570 1.63 28.64 -12.59
N VAL A 571 1.03 28.76 -11.42
CA VAL A 571 1.70 28.85 -10.12
C VAL A 571 1.25 27.70 -9.23
N PHE A 572 2.20 26.99 -8.64
CA PHE A 572 1.93 26.00 -7.59
C PHE A 572 2.14 26.65 -6.23
N LEU A 573 1.08 26.71 -5.42
CA LEU A 573 1.01 27.41 -4.14
C LEU A 573 0.74 26.40 -3.01
N TYR A 574 1.64 26.27 -2.05
CA TYR A 574 1.54 25.32 -0.95
C TYR A 574 1.29 26.04 0.36
N LEU A 575 0.26 25.57 1.06
CA LEU A 575 -0.28 26.19 2.26
C LEU A 575 -0.22 25.18 3.42
N ALA A 576 0.48 25.54 4.49
CA ALA A 576 0.59 24.75 5.73
C ALA A 576 0.27 25.62 6.97
N GLY A 577 -0.22 25.00 8.05
CA GLY A 577 -0.44 25.64 9.36
C GLY A 577 0.71 25.40 10.35
N GLU A 578 0.58 25.89 11.59
CA GLU A 578 1.66 25.78 12.58
C GLU A 578 1.85 24.39 13.15
N ASN A 579 0.82 23.55 13.04
CA ASN A 579 0.88 22.10 13.24
C ASN A 579 1.90 21.39 12.32
N SER A 580 2.48 22.09 11.36
CA SER A 580 3.74 21.74 10.70
C SER A 580 4.88 22.49 11.38
N PRO A 581 5.71 21.85 12.22
CA PRO A 581 6.81 22.53 12.92
C PRO A 581 7.72 23.26 11.94
N LYS A 582 8.09 24.50 12.26
CA LYS A 582 8.81 25.39 11.32
C LYS A 582 10.10 24.77 10.79
N GLY A 583 10.93 24.19 11.65
CA GLY A 583 12.19 23.54 11.24
C GLY A 583 11.95 22.39 10.26
N THR A 584 11.02 21.48 10.58
CA THR A 584 10.60 20.40 9.68
C THR A 584 10.12 20.93 8.33
N TRP A 585 9.27 21.96 8.35
CA TRP A 585 8.71 22.56 7.14
C TRP A 585 9.80 23.18 6.25
N GLU A 586 10.72 23.97 6.83
CA GLU A 586 11.84 24.58 6.12
C GLU A 586 12.78 23.54 5.49
N GLN A 587 12.87 22.34 6.06
CA GLN A 587 13.68 21.24 5.50
C GLN A 587 12.95 20.39 4.46
N MET A 588 11.62 20.47 4.37
CA MET A 588 10.84 19.69 3.40
C MET A 588 10.52 20.47 2.12
N ILE A 589 10.24 21.78 2.22
CA ILE A 589 9.92 22.63 1.06
C ILE A 589 11.01 22.71 -0.03
N PRO A 590 12.33 22.50 0.23
CA PRO A 590 13.33 22.60 -0.83
C PRO A 590 13.13 21.58 -1.98
N ASP A 591 12.48 20.46 -1.69
CA ASP A 591 12.10 19.44 -2.68
C ASP A 591 10.73 19.66 -3.32
N ILE A 592 9.99 20.67 -2.87
CA ILE A 592 8.65 20.98 -3.35
C ILE A 592 8.73 22.30 -4.12
N LYS A 593 8.76 22.24 -5.46
CA LYS A 593 8.89 23.45 -6.28
C LYS A 593 7.60 24.27 -6.29
N GLY A 594 7.73 25.58 -6.09
CA GLY A 594 6.61 26.53 -6.06
C GLY A 594 6.69 27.56 -4.93
N GLU A 595 5.54 28.13 -4.59
CA GLU A 595 5.37 29.20 -3.62
C GLU A 595 4.84 28.63 -2.31
N HIS A 596 5.44 28.99 -1.17
CA HIS A 596 5.21 28.33 0.12
C HIS A 596 4.86 29.32 1.21
N TYR A 597 3.81 29.01 1.97
CA TYR A 597 3.37 29.79 3.12
C TYR A 597 3.08 28.87 4.32
N ARG A 598 3.66 29.22 5.47
CA ARG A 598 3.34 28.62 6.78
C ARG A 598 2.55 29.63 7.60
N MET A 599 1.24 29.44 7.65
CA MET A 599 0.28 30.35 8.28
C MET A 599 0.21 30.15 9.78
N THR A 600 -0.18 31.20 10.50
CA THR A 600 -0.50 31.10 11.93
C THR A 600 -1.75 30.24 12.14
N ASP A 601 -1.96 29.73 13.36
CA ASP A 601 -3.15 28.90 13.64
C ASP A 601 -4.46 29.64 13.38
N ALA A 602 -4.54 30.93 13.71
CA ALA A 602 -5.72 31.75 13.41
C ALA A 602 -5.97 31.88 11.90
N GLN A 603 -4.92 32.11 11.12
CA GLN A 603 -4.98 32.19 9.65
C GLN A 603 -5.37 30.85 9.03
N TRP A 604 -4.75 29.76 9.47
CA TRP A 604 -5.05 28.40 9.02
C TRP A 604 -6.50 28.02 9.31
N THR A 605 -6.96 28.21 10.55
CA THR A 605 -8.35 27.91 10.96
C THR A 605 -9.35 28.72 10.14
N TYR A 606 -9.09 30.02 9.93
CA TYR A 606 -9.98 30.85 9.13
C TYR A 606 -10.07 30.36 7.67
N ILE A 607 -8.93 30.12 7.01
CA ILE A 607 -8.89 29.66 5.62
C ILE A 607 -9.54 28.28 5.47
N CYS A 608 -9.27 27.36 6.40
CA CYS A 608 -9.89 26.04 6.40
C CYS A 608 -11.41 26.14 6.51
N ASN A 609 -11.93 26.99 7.42
CA ASN A 609 -13.36 27.22 7.57
C ASN A 609 -13.99 27.90 6.34
N LYS A 610 -13.31 28.91 5.77
CA LYS A 610 -13.80 29.66 4.61
C LYS A 610 -13.98 28.80 3.37
N PHE A 611 -13.07 27.86 3.13
CA PHE A 611 -13.07 27.03 1.93
C PHE A 611 -13.54 25.59 2.15
N GLY A 612 -13.85 25.20 3.39
CA GLY A 612 -14.29 23.84 3.71
C GLY A 612 -13.16 22.80 3.68
N VAL A 613 -11.93 23.18 4.04
CA VAL A 613 -10.81 22.25 4.19
C VAL A 613 -11.00 21.45 5.48
N GLN A 614 -11.57 20.25 5.34
CA GLN A 614 -11.82 19.33 6.47
C GLN A 614 -10.63 18.40 6.76
N GLY A 615 -9.61 18.40 5.90
CA GLY A 615 -8.43 17.58 6.04
C GLY A 615 -7.44 17.84 4.91
N VAL A 616 -6.22 17.34 5.07
CA VAL A 616 -5.16 17.40 4.07
C VAL A 616 -4.86 16.00 3.50
N PRO A 617 -4.52 15.86 2.21
CA PRO A 617 -4.39 16.94 1.24
C PRO A 617 -5.75 17.49 0.79
N SER A 618 -5.82 18.78 0.50
CA SER A 618 -6.94 19.42 -0.20
C SER A 618 -6.39 20.32 -1.29
N TYR A 619 -7.16 20.52 -2.37
CA TYR A 619 -6.70 21.23 -3.55
C TYR A 619 -7.72 22.27 -4.01
N MET A 620 -7.22 23.41 -4.49
CA MET A 620 -8.02 24.44 -5.15
C MET A 620 -7.36 24.88 -6.45
N ILE A 621 -8.17 25.18 -7.46
CA ILE A 621 -7.69 25.82 -8.69
C ILE A 621 -8.31 27.21 -8.79
N ILE A 622 -7.46 28.21 -9.04
CA ILE A 622 -7.84 29.59 -9.27
C ILE A 622 -7.54 29.93 -10.73
N SER A 623 -8.52 30.46 -11.45
CA SER A 623 -8.35 30.91 -12.83
C SER A 623 -7.55 32.21 -12.94
N LYS A 624 -7.18 32.58 -14.17
CA LYS A 624 -6.37 33.77 -14.48
C LYS A 624 -6.99 35.09 -13.97
N ASP A 625 -8.31 35.20 -13.94
CA ASP A 625 -9.04 36.35 -13.38
C ASP A 625 -9.06 36.37 -11.84
N GLY A 626 -8.61 35.27 -11.21
CA GLY A 626 -8.59 35.10 -9.77
C GLY A 626 -9.78 34.41 -9.13
N THR A 627 -10.70 33.88 -9.93
CA THR A 627 -11.87 33.18 -9.44
C THR A 627 -11.50 31.74 -9.05
N PRO A 628 -11.86 31.25 -7.85
CA PRO A 628 -11.74 29.82 -7.54
C PRO A 628 -12.70 29.01 -8.43
N THR A 629 -12.16 28.14 -9.29
CA THR A 629 -12.95 27.34 -10.25
C THR A 629 -13.11 25.89 -9.83
N HIS A 630 -12.31 25.43 -8.87
CA HIS A 630 -12.41 24.08 -8.33
C HIS A 630 -11.92 23.98 -6.89
N PHE A 631 -12.55 23.08 -6.12
CA PHE A 631 -12.11 22.66 -4.80
C PHE A 631 -12.37 21.17 -4.61
N GLN A 632 -11.42 20.44 -4.02
CA GLN A 632 -11.59 19.03 -3.67
C GLN A 632 -10.78 18.68 -2.42
N VAL A 633 -11.39 17.89 -1.53
CA VAL A 633 -10.71 17.22 -0.41
C VAL A 633 -10.18 15.87 -0.89
N GLY A 634 -8.93 15.54 -0.53
CA GLY A 634 -8.24 14.31 -0.91
C GLY A 634 -7.51 14.40 -2.25
N PHE A 635 -6.62 13.44 -2.48
CA PHE A 635 -5.79 13.39 -3.69
C PHE A 635 -6.64 13.16 -4.95
N MET A 636 -6.55 14.07 -5.92
CA MET A 636 -7.30 13.98 -7.17
C MET A 636 -6.66 13.10 -8.25
N GLY A 637 -5.40 12.72 -8.07
CA GLY A 637 -4.62 11.98 -9.07
C GLY A 637 -3.92 12.91 -10.08
N PRO A 638 -2.78 12.47 -10.64
CA PRO A 638 -1.94 13.29 -11.53
C PRO A 638 -2.63 13.62 -12.86
N ASP A 639 -3.38 12.69 -13.46
CA ASP A 639 -4.05 12.92 -14.74
C ASP A 639 -5.20 13.93 -14.63
N LYS A 640 -6.02 13.81 -13.58
CA LYS A 640 -7.09 14.77 -13.32
C LYS A 640 -6.53 16.15 -13.01
N MET A 641 -5.45 16.24 -12.23
CA MET A 641 -4.72 17.51 -12.03
C MET A 641 -4.30 18.11 -13.37
N LYS A 642 -3.70 17.29 -14.26
CA LYS A 642 -3.25 17.73 -15.59
C LYS A 642 -4.40 18.25 -16.44
N GLU A 643 -5.47 17.48 -16.56
CA GLU A 643 -6.68 17.83 -17.32
C GLU A 643 -7.23 19.18 -16.86
N MET A 644 -7.39 19.35 -15.55
CA MET A 644 -8.00 20.55 -14.98
C MET A 644 -7.13 21.79 -15.15
N LEU A 645 -5.82 21.67 -14.99
CA LEU A 645 -4.89 22.78 -15.21
C LEU A 645 -4.81 23.19 -16.68
N MET A 646 -4.79 22.22 -17.60
CA MET A 646 -4.85 22.50 -19.04
C MET A 646 -6.14 23.21 -19.43
N LYS A 647 -7.29 22.75 -18.91
CA LYS A 647 -8.58 23.38 -19.15
C LYS A 647 -8.64 24.85 -18.73
N GLU A 648 -8.02 25.21 -17.61
CA GLU A 648 -7.96 26.62 -17.17
C GLU A 648 -6.91 27.44 -17.92
N LEU A 649 -5.84 26.81 -18.41
CA LEU A 649 -4.85 27.47 -19.26
C LEU A 649 -5.39 27.83 -20.64
N ASP A 650 -6.27 27.00 -21.19
CA ASP A 650 -6.86 27.16 -22.53
C ASP A 650 -7.97 28.23 -22.58
N LYS A 651 -8.42 28.72 -21.41
CA LYS A 651 -9.29 29.91 -21.29
C LYS A 651 -8.48 31.20 -21.36
#